data_AF-A0A9D8MPL5-F1
#
_entry.id   AF-A0A9D8MPL5-F1
#
_cell.length_a   1.000
_cell.length_b   1.000
_cell.length_c   1.000
_cell.angle_alpha   90.00
_cell.angle_beta   90.00
_cell.angle_gamma   90.00
#
_symmetry.space_group_name_H-M   'P 1'
#
loop_
_entity.id
_entity.type
_entity.pdbx_description
1 polymer ?
#
loop_
_entity_poly.entity_id
_entity_poly.type
_entity_poly.pdbx_seq_one_letter_code
_entity_poly.pdbx_strand_id
1 'polypeptide(L)'
;MSDEQDKDWTGRMSEEEEEENAAGADSASLQAGANARLRAMMDQNFIEYASYVIKDRAIPDVDDGLKPVQRRILWTLHLLDNGMFHKAAGVIGDTMKFHPHGDQSIGGALVNLANKDLYIEKQGSFGSVILGTGAAAPRYIECRLASIAREVLFNDDITEFVDSYDGRNKEPVCLPSKLPNLLLMGADGVAVGTRTKILPHNFKELLEAQIAILNGEEFHLYPDFPQGGEMDVTAYEDGLGKVVIRAKIEIEGRNLVIREIPADTDTSRLMDSVETAVNKNKIKLSGIHDYSADTVNIQLIPQRGYSPEKCLSALYTYTDCQKSITCSSMVIRDNRPEKMSVSAILRRNTEKLVQYLKWELQIEAGKCLDKILARTLAQIFIQEGIYRRIEKCKSREDMFREVRSGLEKFKDEWLPIVRHLHETLDAGPRIMPMEKAAAERLAQLSEGIIPDSEIEYLVEIPIRRIAAFEINANREQIEALNKTLLAAERNLKRIKAYTIKYLQGLIDKYGSLFPRKTVIRLEGFEKIDKRQAALNNVRVGWARKNCYIGTGVKCDEPVVCNEFDHLLCVERDGTYKIIGIPEKIYVDRLYELRKYDKTAVFGVVYSDKKTGRAWFKRTKIDKFITDKEYRICPEGTRLELITPRPNAVYEIKVDTPIKSRQTQQISLADAPLRSPKAGGSPISPRKLLKITFLRYLDGEDGPADSEQTLLTVPPDQKEPEPSAAPETGETPAAPETPETAEKQEKPRKTAPAEPKKPAPEPEKKAAGPEGTSPDEDEDWGIQPDLGF
;
A
#
# COMPACT_ATOMS: atom_id res chain seq x y z
N MET A 1 -0.97 -85.51 -36.30
CA MET A 1 -1.07 -84.07 -36.56
C MET A 1 -2.14 -83.53 -35.62
N SER A 2 -1.74 -82.84 -34.55
CA SER A 2 -2.54 -81.86 -33.76
C SER A 2 -2.22 -81.80 -32.25
N ASP A 3 -0.97 -81.92 -31.76
CA ASP A 3 -0.73 -81.70 -30.30
C ASP A 3 0.69 -81.22 -29.89
N GLU A 4 1.61 -80.91 -30.82
CA GLU A 4 2.98 -80.47 -30.47
C GLU A 4 3.37 -79.06 -30.93
N GLN A 5 2.42 -78.25 -31.44
CA GLN A 5 2.68 -76.86 -31.85
C GLN A 5 2.03 -75.79 -30.97
N ASP A 6 1.16 -76.14 -30.00
CA ASP A 6 0.42 -75.16 -29.18
C ASP A 6 1.01 -74.91 -27.78
N LYS A 7 2.10 -75.60 -27.39
CA LYS A 7 2.75 -75.42 -26.08
C LYS A 7 3.94 -74.46 -26.04
N ASP A 8 4.46 -74.04 -27.19
CA ASP A 8 5.64 -73.14 -27.26
C ASP A 8 5.25 -71.66 -27.42
N TRP A 9 4.00 -71.38 -27.81
CA TRP A 9 3.48 -70.01 -27.99
C TRP A 9 2.86 -69.43 -26.71
N THR A 10 2.25 -70.27 -25.87
CA THR A 10 1.52 -69.83 -24.67
C THR A 10 2.44 -69.53 -23.48
N GLY A 11 3.59 -70.21 -23.36
CA GLY A 11 4.58 -69.93 -22.31
C GLY A 11 5.43 -68.67 -22.59
N ARG A 12 5.65 -68.36 -23.86
CA ARG A 12 6.49 -67.23 -24.30
C ARG A 12 5.75 -65.89 -24.22
N MET A 13 4.44 -65.88 -24.46
CA MET A 13 3.59 -64.70 -24.22
C MET A 13 3.38 -64.42 -22.73
N SER A 14 3.33 -65.43 -21.86
CA SER A 14 3.20 -65.21 -20.41
C SER A 14 4.48 -64.67 -19.77
N GLU A 15 5.66 -65.07 -20.25
CA GLU A 15 6.94 -64.52 -19.76
C GLU A 15 7.17 -63.09 -20.28
N GLU A 16 6.80 -62.77 -21.53
CA GLU A 16 6.88 -61.41 -22.08
C GLU A 16 5.86 -60.45 -21.42
N GLU A 17 4.64 -60.91 -21.09
CA GLU A 17 3.65 -60.12 -20.34
C GLU A 17 4.01 -59.94 -18.85
N GLU A 18 4.70 -60.90 -18.22
CA GLU A 18 5.23 -60.75 -16.85
C GLU A 18 6.47 -59.83 -16.81
N GLU A 19 7.35 -59.86 -17.81
CA GLU A 19 8.49 -58.94 -17.95
C GLU A 19 8.04 -57.50 -18.29
N GLU A 20 7.03 -57.31 -19.15
CA GLU A 20 6.46 -55.97 -19.43
C GLU A 20 5.73 -55.39 -18.21
N ASN A 21 5.01 -56.21 -17.43
CA ASN A 21 4.37 -55.76 -16.20
C ASN A 21 5.39 -55.47 -15.08
N ALA A 22 6.50 -56.22 -15.01
CA ALA A 22 7.61 -55.93 -14.10
C ALA A 22 8.36 -54.64 -14.49
N ALA A 23 8.62 -54.42 -15.78
CA ALA A 23 9.21 -53.18 -16.31
C ALA A 23 8.27 -51.96 -16.16
N GLY A 24 6.96 -52.18 -16.27
CA GLY A 24 5.91 -51.20 -15.98
C GLY A 24 5.85 -50.82 -14.49
N ALA A 25 6.00 -51.80 -13.59
CA ALA A 25 6.06 -51.57 -12.15
C ALA A 25 7.37 -50.90 -11.71
N ASP A 26 8.50 -51.26 -12.32
CA ASP A 26 9.80 -50.63 -12.09
C ASP A 26 9.85 -49.19 -12.65
N SER A 27 9.27 -48.93 -13.82
CA SER A 27 9.16 -47.58 -14.37
C SER A 27 8.21 -46.69 -13.57
N ALA A 28 7.10 -47.24 -13.05
CA ALA A 28 6.18 -46.54 -12.16
C ALA A 28 6.80 -46.27 -10.78
N SER A 29 7.61 -47.19 -10.24
CA SER A 29 8.33 -46.99 -8.97
C SER A 29 9.50 -46.00 -9.13
N LEU A 30 10.21 -46.03 -10.25
CA LEU A 30 11.22 -45.03 -10.65
C LEU A 30 10.58 -43.65 -10.87
N GLN A 31 9.41 -43.56 -11.52
CA GLN A 31 8.67 -42.30 -11.67
C GLN A 31 8.09 -41.80 -10.35
N ALA A 32 7.60 -42.68 -9.48
CA ALA A 32 7.15 -42.31 -8.14
C ALA A 32 8.31 -41.80 -7.29
N GLY A 33 9.49 -42.43 -7.37
CA GLY A 33 10.73 -41.99 -6.74
C GLY A 33 11.28 -40.69 -7.32
N ALA A 34 11.22 -40.51 -8.64
CA ALA A 34 11.60 -39.27 -9.32
C ALA A 34 10.66 -38.11 -8.97
N ASN A 35 9.34 -38.36 -8.89
CA ASN A 35 8.36 -37.39 -8.44
C ASN A 35 8.51 -37.07 -6.96
N ALA A 36 8.84 -38.05 -6.11
CA ALA A 36 9.14 -37.82 -4.70
C ALA A 36 10.41 -36.97 -4.53
N ARG A 37 11.46 -37.25 -5.32
CA ARG A 37 12.70 -36.46 -5.35
C ARG A 37 12.44 -35.05 -5.87
N LEU A 38 11.65 -34.88 -6.93
CA LEU A 38 11.28 -33.58 -7.47
C LEU A 38 10.47 -32.78 -6.44
N ARG A 39 9.51 -33.40 -5.76
CA ARG A 39 8.75 -32.76 -4.67
C ARG A 39 9.67 -32.33 -3.53
N ALA A 40 10.55 -33.21 -3.07
CA ALA A 40 11.52 -32.86 -2.04
C ALA A 40 12.44 -31.72 -2.45
N MET A 41 12.92 -31.71 -3.70
CA MET A 41 13.73 -30.62 -4.25
C MET A 41 12.93 -29.32 -4.37
N MET A 42 11.68 -29.37 -4.82
CA MET A 42 10.80 -28.20 -4.90
C MET A 42 10.50 -27.64 -3.52
N ASP A 43 10.16 -28.48 -2.55
CA ASP A 43 9.88 -28.07 -1.17
C ASP A 43 11.10 -27.41 -0.55
N GLN A 44 12.29 -28.03 -0.67
CA GLN A 44 13.53 -27.47 -0.14
C GLN A 44 13.87 -26.12 -0.80
N ASN A 45 13.95 -26.08 -2.13
CA ASN A 45 14.33 -24.86 -2.85
C ASN A 45 13.32 -23.73 -2.64
N PHE A 46 12.03 -24.06 -2.56
CA PHE A 46 10.97 -23.09 -2.30
C PHE A 46 11.05 -22.54 -0.87
N ILE A 47 11.31 -23.40 0.13
CA ILE A 47 11.48 -22.97 1.54
C ILE A 47 12.72 -22.08 1.68
N GLU A 48 13.84 -22.44 1.04
CA GLU A 48 15.07 -21.64 1.06
C GLU A 48 14.84 -20.27 0.42
N TYR A 49 14.21 -20.23 -0.76
CA TYR A 49 13.84 -18.98 -1.43
C TYR A 49 12.87 -18.13 -0.61
N ALA A 50 11.81 -18.74 -0.07
CA ALA A 50 10.82 -18.05 0.76
C ALA A 50 11.44 -17.47 2.02
N SER A 51 12.31 -18.23 2.69
CA SER A 51 13.04 -17.78 3.88
C SER A 51 13.95 -16.60 3.57
N TYR A 52 14.71 -16.66 2.47
CA TYR A 52 15.54 -15.54 2.01
C TYR A 52 14.71 -14.30 1.68
N VAL A 53 13.59 -14.43 0.96
CA VAL A 53 12.74 -13.27 0.60
C VAL A 53 12.12 -12.63 1.84
N ILE A 54 11.69 -13.44 2.82
CA ILE A 54 11.09 -12.96 4.06
C ILE A 54 12.14 -12.22 4.89
N LYS A 55 13.29 -12.84 5.14
CA LYS A 55 14.31 -12.34 6.08
C LYS A 55 15.20 -11.25 5.47
N ASP A 56 15.67 -11.44 4.25
CA ASP A 56 16.75 -10.65 3.67
C ASP A 56 16.28 -9.65 2.60
N ARG A 57 14.96 -9.48 2.41
CA ARG A 57 14.42 -8.57 1.38
C ARG A 57 13.18 -7.79 1.78
N ALA A 58 12.10 -8.47 2.14
CA ALA A 58 10.77 -7.86 2.13
C ALA A 58 10.36 -7.26 3.48
N ILE A 59 10.71 -7.93 4.59
CA ILE A 59 10.26 -7.58 5.95
C ILE A 59 11.41 -6.90 6.71
N PRO A 60 11.17 -5.76 7.39
CA PRO A 60 12.19 -5.09 8.19
C PRO A 60 12.44 -5.82 9.52
N ASP A 61 13.64 -5.62 10.08
CA ASP A 61 13.93 -6.01 11.46
C ASP A 61 13.27 -5.03 12.44
N VAL A 62 12.76 -5.53 13.56
CA VAL A 62 12.09 -4.72 14.58
C VAL A 62 13.08 -3.84 15.36
N ASP A 63 14.34 -4.28 15.51
CA ASP A 63 15.31 -3.59 16.38
C ASP A 63 15.78 -2.27 15.76
N ASP A 64 16.11 -2.27 14.46
CA ASP A 64 16.56 -1.08 13.75
C ASP A 64 15.54 -0.49 12.77
N GLY A 65 14.45 -1.22 12.47
CA GLY A 65 13.37 -0.80 11.59
C GLY A 65 13.73 -0.72 10.10
N LEU A 66 14.87 -1.29 9.70
CA LEU A 66 15.40 -1.17 8.35
C LEU A 66 15.31 -2.50 7.59
N LYS A 67 15.09 -2.40 6.28
CA LYS A 67 15.36 -3.51 5.35
C LYS A 67 16.86 -3.60 5.07
N PRO A 68 17.38 -4.77 4.68
CA PRO A 68 18.82 -4.95 4.42
C PRO A 68 19.40 -3.94 3.42
N VAL A 69 18.67 -3.62 2.33
CA VAL A 69 19.12 -2.61 1.36
C VAL A 69 19.23 -1.21 1.98
N GLN A 70 18.28 -0.83 2.85
CA GLN A 70 18.28 0.49 3.51
C GLN A 70 19.44 0.58 4.53
N ARG A 71 19.65 -0.50 5.30
CA ARG A 71 20.76 -0.63 6.24
C ARG A 71 22.12 -0.48 5.55
N ARG A 72 22.32 -1.19 4.45
CA ARG A 72 23.57 -1.15 3.67
C ARG A 72 23.84 0.22 3.03
N ILE A 73 22.80 0.91 2.56
CA ILE A 73 22.91 2.29 2.05
C ILE A 73 23.37 3.24 3.17
N LEU A 74 22.72 3.18 4.33
CA LEU A 74 23.07 4.01 5.48
C LEU A 74 24.48 3.71 6.01
N TRP A 75 24.87 2.43 6.04
CA TRP A 75 26.22 2.00 6.39
C TRP A 75 27.27 2.52 5.40
N THR A 76 26.99 2.45 4.10
CA THR A 76 27.88 2.98 3.06
C THR A 76 28.06 4.49 3.21
N LEU A 77 26.97 5.22 3.49
CA LEU A 77 27.04 6.66 3.76
C LEU A 77 27.85 6.98 5.03
N HIS A 78 27.76 6.16 6.07
CA HIS A 78 28.58 6.29 7.28
C HIS A 78 30.07 6.09 7.00
N LEU A 79 30.43 5.07 6.21
CA LEU A 79 31.83 4.82 5.84
C LEU A 79 32.44 5.93 4.97
N LEU A 80 31.62 6.58 4.13
CA LEU A 80 32.04 7.68 3.27
C LEU A 80 31.99 9.05 3.96
N ASP A 81 31.38 9.13 5.15
CA ASP A 81 31.00 10.40 5.75
C ASP A 81 32.20 11.27 6.11
N ASN A 82 32.37 12.34 5.34
CA ASN A 82 33.33 13.41 5.59
C ASN A 82 32.63 14.78 5.73
N GLY A 83 31.30 14.78 5.87
CA GLY A 83 30.46 15.97 5.92
C GLY A 83 30.16 16.62 4.55
N MET A 84 30.79 16.18 3.47
CA MET A 84 30.53 16.70 2.11
C MET A 84 29.42 15.90 1.40
N PHE A 85 28.90 16.47 0.32
CA PHE A 85 27.95 15.78 -0.55
C PHE A 85 28.68 14.80 -1.48
N HIS A 86 28.12 13.59 -1.59
CA HIS A 86 28.61 12.56 -2.51
C HIS A 86 27.61 12.36 -3.65
N LYS A 87 28.12 12.14 -4.86
CA LYS A 87 27.29 11.75 -6.00
C LYS A 87 26.54 10.46 -5.67
N ALA A 88 25.22 10.43 -5.88
CA ALA A 88 24.42 9.25 -5.57
C ALA A 88 24.87 8.01 -6.36
N ALA A 89 25.34 8.20 -7.61
CA ALA A 89 25.94 7.12 -8.40
C ALA A 89 27.14 6.45 -7.69
N GLY A 90 27.99 7.23 -7.00
CA GLY A 90 29.11 6.70 -6.23
C GLY A 90 28.64 5.89 -5.03
N VAL A 91 27.68 6.44 -4.25
CA VAL A 91 27.09 5.76 -3.09
C VAL A 91 26.41 4.43 -3.49
N ILE A 92 25.68 4.42 -4.62
CA ILE A 92 25.05 3.21 -5.16
C ILE A 92 26.12 2.16 -5.52
N GLY A 93 27.19 2.58 -6.21
CA GLY A 93 28.32 1.72 -6.56
C GLY A 93 29.01 1.12 -5.34
N ASP A 94 29.27 1.93 -4.32
CA ASP A 94 29.88 1.45 -3.07
C ASP A 94 28.96 0.53 -2.28
N THR A 95 27.64 0.78 -2.31
CA THR A 95 26.66 -0.09 -1.65
C THR A 95 26.64 -1.50 -2.26
N MET A 96 26.98 -1.65 -3.56
CA MET A 96 27.04 -2.97 -4.20
C MET A 96 28.08 -3.89 -3.57
N LYS A 97 29.11 -3.35 -2.91
CA LYS A 97 30.09 -4.13 -2.12
C LYS A 97 29.41 -4.94 -1.00
N PHE A 98 28.25 -4.48 -0.54
CA PHE A 98 27.45 -5.14 0.50
C PHE A 98 26.16 -5.76 -0.07
N HIS A 99 25.60 -5.20 -1.14
CA HIS A 99 24.32 -5.61 -1.70
C HIS A 99 24.46 -6.14 -3.14
N PRO A 100 24.51 -7.47 -3.36
CA PRO A 100 24.75 -8.07 -4.67
C PRO A 100 23.49 -8.09 -5.55
N HIS A 101 22.82 -6.94 -5.69
CA HIS A 101 21.63 -6.74 -6.52
C HIS A 101 21.79 -5.49 -7.39
N GLY A 102 20.94 -5.36 -8.41
CA GLY A 102 21.07 -4.30 -9.41
C GLY A 102 21.06 -2.86 -8.84
N ASP A 103 21.83 -2.01 -9.50
CA ASP A 103 21.97 -0.57 -9.22
C ASP A 103 20.63 0.17 -9.16
N GLN A 104 19.69 -0.19 -10.03
CA GLN A 104 18.34 0.39 -10.05
C GLN A 104 17.57 0.16 -8.75
N SER A 105 17.71 -1.02 -8.14
CA SER A 105 17.02 -1.35 -6.87
C SER A 105 17.59 -0.55 -5.71
N ILE A 106 18.92 -0.41 -5.67
CA ILE A 106 19.62 0.38 -4.64
C ILE A 106 19.32 1.86 -4.83
N GLY A 107 19.37 2.37 -6.07
CA GLY A 107 19.06 3.76 -6.40
C GLY A 107 17.63 4.14 -6.02
N GLY A 108 16.66 3.29 -6.34
CA GLY A 108 15.27 3.49 -5.92
C GLY A 108 15.12 3.49 -4.39
N ALA A 109 15.81 2.59 -3.68
CA ALA A 109 15.79 2.58 -2.22
C ALA A 109 16.43 3.84 -1.61
N LEU A 110 17.55 4.31 -2.15
CA LEU A 110 18.24 5.53 -1.73
C LEU A 110 17.34 6.76 -1.90
N VAL A 111 16.71 6.91 -3.07
CA VAL A 111 15.80 8.02 -3.36
C VAL A 111 14.59 8.00 -2.41
N ASN A 112 14.00 6.82 -2.18
CA ASN A 112 12.88 6.68 -1.26
C ASN A 112 13.27 7.03 0.18
N LEU A 113 14.46 6.65 0.62
CA LEU A 113 14.96 6.95 1.96
C LEU A 113 15.30 8.44 2.11
N ALA A 114 15.89 9.06 1.08
CA ALA A 114 16.15 10.50 1.04
C ALA A 114 14.87 11.34 1.05
N ASN A 115 13.80 10.88 0.39
CA ASN A 115 12.49 11.55 0.41
C ASN A 115 11.72 11.41 1.73
N LYS A 116 12.27 10.72 2.72
CA LYS A 116 11.78 10.77 4.12
C LYS A 116 12.32 11.98 4.89
N ASP A 117 13.32 12.69 4.35
CA ASP A 117 13.92 13.90 4.93
C ASP A 117 14.35 13.74 6.40
N LEU A 118 14.82 12.52 6.74
CA LEU A 118 15.16 12.13 8.10
C LEU A 118 16.67 11.90 8.26
N TYR A 119 17.23 10.92 7.54
CA TYR A 119 18.63 10.51 7.72
C TYR A 119 19.57 10.95 6.61
N ILE A 120 19.04 11.37 5.46
CA ILE A 120 19.83 11.70 4.28
C ILE A 120 19.48 13.13 3.88
N GLU A 121 20.50 13.97 3.83
CA GLU A 121 20.41 15.28 3.20
C GLU A 121 20.65 15.15 1.71
N LYS A 122 19.88 15.89 0.92
CA LYS A 122 19.78 15.70 -0.53
C LYS A 122 20.00 17.01 -1.29
N GLN A 123 20.68 16.92 -2.42
CA GLN A 123 20.92 18.03 -3.34
C GLN A 123 20.60 17.59 -4.78
N GLY A 124 19.88 18.44 -5.51
CA GLY A 124 19.30 18.12 -6.82
C GLY A 124 17.88 17.57 -6.73
N SER A 125 17.33 17.11 -7.86
CA SER A 125 15.94 16.64 -7.94
C SER A 125 15.81 15.15 -7.59
N PHE A 126 15.38 14.87 -6.36
CA PHE A 126 15.04 13.51 -5.89
C PHE A 126 13.58 13.11 -6.20
N GLY A 127 12.89 13.89 -7.03
CA GLY A 127 11.47 13.70 -7.29
C GLY A 127 10.60 14.05 -6.08
N SER A 128 9.30 13.83 -6.21
CA SER A 128 8.34 14.08 -5.13
C SER A 128 7.35 12.92 -5.03
N VAL A 129 7.27 12.32 -3.85
CA VAL A 129 6.30 11.25 -3.54
C VAL A 129 4.87 11.79 -3.62
N ILE A 130 4.66 13.08 -3.32
CA ILE A 130 3.34 13.71 -3.33
C ILE A 130 2.88 13.96 -4.77
N LEU A 131 3.79 14.46 -5.62
CA LEU A 131 3.48 14.78 -7.02
C LEU A 131 3.60 13.57 -7.97
N GLY A 132 4.18 12.46 -7.50
CA GLY A 132 4.45 11.28 -8.30
C GLY A 132 5.59 11.46 -9.31
N THR A 133 6.40 12.51 -9.16
CA THR A 133 7.52 12.79 -10.07
C THR A 133 8.74 11.95 -9.72
N GLY A 134 9.34 11.30 -10.73
CA GLY A 134 10.54 10.50 -10.57
C GLY A 134 11.78 11.34 -10.25
N ALA A 135 12.77 10.73 -9.59
CA ALA A 135 14.07 11.37 -9.37
C ALA A 135 14.86 11.51 -10.66
N ALA A 136 15.73 12.52 -10.72
CA ALA A 136 16.74 12.62 -11.75
C ALA A 136 17.73 11.45 -11.66
N ALA A 137 18.44 11.18 -12.76
CA ALA A 137 19.40 10.09 -12.80
C ALA A 137 20.48 10.25 -11.70
N PRO A 138 20.97 9.16 -11.09
CA PRO A 138 21.93 9.21 -9.96
C PRO A 138 23.21 10.01 -10.17
N ARG A 139 23.58 10.27 -11.43
CA ARG A 139 24.72 11.12 -11.82
C ARG A 139 24.51 12.62 -11.56
N TYR A 140 23.26 13.08 -11.46
CA TYR A 140 22.89 14.50 -11.27
C TYR A 140 22.46 14.84 -9.85
N ILE A 141 22.27 13.83 -9.01
CA ILE A 141 21.82 14.00 -7.63
C ILE A 141 22.94 13.65 -6.66
N GLU A 142 22.94 14.33 -5.53
CA GLU A 142 23.93 14.20 -4.48
C GLU A 142 23.26 14.00 -3.14
N CYS A 143 23.89 13.23 -2.27
CA CYS A 143 23.41 12.96 -0.94
C CYS A 143 24.54 12.87 0.08
N ARG A 144 24.22 13.15 1.34
CA ARG A 144 25.09 12.91 2.48
C ARG A 144 24.29 12.51 3.70
N LEU A 145 24.97 12.02 4.72
CA LEU A 145 24.35 11.68 5.99
C LEU A 145 23.88 12.96 6.72
N ALA A 146 22.66 12.95 7.27
CA ALA A 146 22.12 14.04 8.06
C ALA A 146 22.74 14.10 9.46
N SER A 147 22.71 15.27 10.11
CA SER A 147 23.25 15.41 11.48
C SER A 147 22.60 14.48 12.49
N ILE A 148 21.27 14.33 12.44
CA ILE A 148 20.51 13.42 13.32
C ILE A 148 20.91 11.94 13.11
N ALA A 149 21.23 11.54 11.89
CA ALA A 149 21.63 10.18 11.59
C ALA A 149 22.97 9.81 12.25
N ARG A 150 23.95 10.72 12.21
CA ARG A 150 25.27 10.53 12.86
C ARG A 150 25.16 10.29 14.36
N GLU A 151 24.24 10.99 15.03
CA GLU A 151 24.08 10.94 16.49
C GLU A 151 23.29 9.69 16.95
N VAL A 152 22.34 9.23 16.13
CA VAL A 152 21.32 8.27 16.54
C VAL A 152 21.54 6.86 15.99
N LEU A 153 22.07 6.70 14.78
CA LEU A 153 22.05 5.42 14.06
C LEU A 153 23.30 4.57 14.26
N PHE A 154 24.46 5.20 14.46
CA PHE A 154 25.75 4.51 14.37
C PHE A 154 26.49 4.57 15.69
N ASN A 155 27.08 3.43 16.06
CA ASN A 155 28.09 3.34 17.09
C ASN A 155 28.89 2.05 16.87
N ASP A 156 30.12 2.21 16.40
CA ASP A 156 30.99 1.10 16.01
C ASP A 156 31.36 0.18 17.19
N ASP A 157 31.40 0.70 18.42
CA ASP A 157 31.76 -0.09 19.61
C ASP A 157 30.67 -1.11 20.01
N ILE A 158 29.40 -0.85 19.67
CA ILE A 158 28.25 -1.71 20.05
C ILE A 158 27.61 -2.42 18.85
N THR A 159 28.07 -2.14 17.64
CA THR A 159 27.51 -2.72 16.41
C THR A 159 28.04 -4.14 16.21
N GLU A 160 27.15 -5.09 15.96
CA GLU A 160 27.52 -6.46 15.58
C GLU A 160 27.81 -6.53 14.08
N PHE A 161 28.99 -7.02 13.71
CA PHE A 161 29.43 -7.14 12.33
C PHE A 161 29.49 -8.59 11.86
N VAL A 162 29.09 -8.79 10.60
CA VAL A 162 29.28 -10.03 9.84
C VAL A 162 30.07 -9.72 8.57
N ASP A 163 30.71 -10.73 8.00
CA ASP A 163 31.42 -10.58 6.75
C ASP A 163 30.41 -10.35 5.60
N SER A 164 30.81 -9.52 4.62
CA SER A 164 30.04 -9.30 3.39
C SER A 164 29.93 -10.60 2.59
N TYR A 165 29.03 -10.62 1.60
CA TYR A 165 28.80 -11.81 0.77
C TYR A 165 30.07 -12.31 0.03
N ASP A 166 31.06 -11.45 -0.19
CA ASP A 166 32.36 -11.76 -0.82
C ASP A 166 33.52 -11.89 0.19
N GLY A 167 33.26 -11.72 1.50
CA GLY A 167 34.24 -11.83 2.57
C GLY A 167 35.29 -10.71 2.61
N ARG A 168 35.16 -9.66 1.81
CA ARG A 168 36.16 -8.58 1.72
C ARG A 168 35.92 -7.43 2.69
N ASN A 169 34.67 -7.22 3.07
CA ASN A 169 34.25 -6.14 3.94
C ASN A 169 33.43 -6.68 5.11
N LYS A 170 33.19 -5.84 6.12
CA LYS A 170 32.28 -6.14 7.22
C LYS A 170 31.03 -5.28 7.10
N GLU A 171 29.87 -5.87 7.37
CA GLU A 171 28.58 -5.19 7.40
C GLU A 171 27.85 -5.42 8.73
N PRO A 172 27.05 -4.43 9.17
CA PRO A 172 26.29 -4.56 10.41
C PRO A 172 25.09 -5.50 10.24
N VAL A 173 24.86 -6.37 11.23
CA VAL A 173 23.65 -7.21 11.29
C VAL A 173 22.41 -6.32 11.46
N CYS A 174 22.47 -5.44 12.45
CA CYS A 174 21.48 -4.40 12.75
C CYS A 174 22.22 -3.13 13.18
N LEU A 175 21.67 -1.96 12.87
CA LEU A 175 22.21 -0.71 13.38
C LEU A 175 21.71 -0.48 14.82
N PRO A 176 22.54 0.00 15.75
CA PRO A 176 22.15 0.30 17.12
C PRO A 176 21.32 1.60 17.19
N SER A 177 20.14 1.57 16.57
CA SER A 177 19.33 2.76 16.40
C SER A 177 18.72 3.22 17.72
N LYS A 178 18.93 4.49 18.05
CA LYS A 178 18.37 5.14 19.24
C LYS A 178 16.96 5.72 19.01
N LEU A 179 16.40 5.56 17.80
CA LEU A 179 15.05 5.98 17.45
C LEU A 179 14.21 4.77 17.00
N PRO A 180 12.87 4.80 17.20
CA PRO A 180 11.97 3.76 16.69
C PRO A 180 11.71 3.93 15.18
N ASN A 181 12.75 3.71 14.37
CA ASN A 181 12.77 3.98 12.92
C ASN A 181 11.63 3.30 12.16
N LEU A 182 11.27 2.08 12.57
CA LEU A 182 10.22 1.30 11.93
C LEU A 182 8.89 2.04 11.92
N LEU A 183 8.54 2.62 13.07
CA LEU A 183 7.31 3.38 13.25
C LEU A 183 7.44 4.78 12.68
N LEU A 184 8.64 5.37 12.75
CA LEU A 184 8.90 6.72 12.25
C LEU A 184 8.79 6.80 10.71
N MET A 185 9.40 5.87 9.99
CA MET A 185 9.38 5.87 8.52
C MET A 185 8.20 5.10 7.91
N GLY A 186 7.63 4.17 8.69
CA GLY A 186 6.71 3.14 8.21
C GLY A 186 7.42 2.08 7.36
N ALA A 187 6.71 1.00 7.05
CA ALA A 187 7.21 -0.06 6.20
C ALA A 187 6.10 -0.66 5.33
N ASP A 188 6.39 -0.89 4.05
CA ASP A 188 5.53 -1.67 3.15
C ASP A 188 6.38 -2.78 2.52
N GLY A 189 5.89 -4.01 2.57
CA GLY A 189 6.62 -5.16 2.05
C GLY A 189 5.69 -6.32 1.78
N VAL A 190 5.83 -6.93 0.61
CA VAL A 190 5.14 -8.17 0.24
C VAL A 190 6.20 -9.27 0.18
N ALA A 191 5.99 -10.33 0.93
CA ALA A 191 6.84 -11.51 0.95
C ALA A 191 6.03 -12.75 0.55
N VAL A 192 6.67 -13.91 0.48
CA VAL A 192 5.99 -15.16 0.14
C VAL A 192 4.99 -15.50 1.25
N GLY A 193 3.69 -15.51 0.91
CA GLY A 193 2.61 -15.86 1.84
C GLY A 193 2.29 -14.80 2.91
N THR A 194 2.94 -13.63 2.90
CA THR A 194 2.70 -12.60 3.92
C THR A 194 2.93 -11.17 3.42
N ARG A 195 2.37 -10.19 4.13
CA ARG A 195 2.52 -8.77 3.87
C ARG A 195 2.71 -7.98 5.17
N THR A 196 3.60 -7.00 5.11
CA THR A 196 3.74 -5.97 6.13
C THR A 196 3.30 -4.61 5.57
N LYS A 197 2.47 -3.89 6.32
CA LYS A 197 2.02 -2.52 6.05
C LYS A 197 1.92 -1.78 7.39
N ILE A 198 3.01 -1.12 7.74
CA ILE A 198 3.19 -0.30 8.93
C ILE A 198 3.15 1.16 8.50
N LEU A 199 2.30 1.95 9.15
CA LEU A 199 2.13 3.37 8.82
C LEU A 199 3.16 4.22 9.59
N PRO A 200 3.65 5.32 8.99
CA PRO A 200 4.56 6.25 9.66
C PRO A 200 3.86 6.97 10.82
N HIS A 201 4.63 7.38 11.82
CA HIS A 201 4.18 8.08 13.03
C HIS A 201 5.00 9.35 13.27
N ASN A 202 4.46 10.26 14.07
CA ASN A 202 5.12 11.51 14.38
C ASN A 202 6.34 11.30 15.30
N PHE A 203 7.45 11.98 14.99
CA PHE A 203 8.69 11.91 15.76
C PHE A 203 8.49 12.26 17.24
N LYS A 204 7.83 13.40 17.53
CA LYS A 204 7.66 13.89 18.91
C LYS A 204 6.80 12.95 19.73
N GLU A 205 5.67 12.53 19.17
CA GLU A 205 4.72 11.62 19.83
C GLU A 205 5.36 10.25 20.12
N LEU A 206 6.18 9.74 19.20
CA LEU A 206 6.93 8.50 19.44
C LEU A 206 7.86 8.63 20.65
N LEU A 207 8.64 9.71 20.74
CA LEU A 207 9.58 9.90 21.85
C LEU A 207 8.85 10.17 23.17
N GLU A 208 7.76 10.93 23.16
CA GLU A 208 6.89 11.12 24.32
C GLU A 208 6.28 9.78 24.79
N ALA A 209 5.88 8.92 23.86
CA ALA A 209 5.42 7.57 24.18
C ALA A 209 6.53 6.67 24.73
N GLN A 210 7.78 6.79 24.25
CA GLN A 210 8.93 6.09 24.88
C GLN A 210 9.15 6.58 26.32
N ILE A 211 9.03 7.87 26.57
CA ILE A 211 9.12 8.44 27.93
C ILE A 211 7.98 7.89 28.81
N ALA A 212 6.74 7.85 28.30
CA ALA A 212 5.60 7.26 29.00
C ALA A 212 5.83 5.78 29.35
N ILE A 213 6.38 4.99 28.41
CA ILE A 213 6.76 3.58 28.65
C ILE A 213 7.76 3.47 29.81
N LEU A 214 8.76 4.35 29.87
CA LEU A 214 9.79 4.34 30.92
C LEU A 214 9.22 4.71 32.30
N ASN A 215 8.20 5.58 32.31
CA ASN A 215 7.45 5.98 33.51
C ASN A 215 6.37 4.98 33.93
N GLY A 216 6.01 4.03 33.06
CA GLY A 216 4.92 3.07 33.30
C GLY A 216 3.52 3.66 33.07
N GLU A 217 3.42 4.70 32.25
CA GLU A 217 2.18 5.38 31.90
C GLU A 217 1.54 4.75 30.64
N GLU A 218 0.22 4.88 30.50
CA GLU A 218 -0.48 4.50 29.27
C GLU A 218 -0.26 5.54 28.17
N PHE A 219 -0.24 5.10 26.92
CA PHE A 219 -0.07 5.97 25.76
C PHE A 219 -0.94 5.47 24.60
N HIS A 220 -1.30 6.39 23.71
CA HIS A 220 -1.94 6.09 22.45
C HIS A 220 -1.13 6.71 21.32
N LEU A 221 -0.88 5.92 20.28
CA LEU A 221 -0.17 6.35 19.09
C LEU A 221 -1.02 6.17 17.87
N TYR A 222 -1.01 7.19 17.04
CA TYR A 222 -1.69 7.20 15.75
C TYR A 222 -0.69 7.60 14.67
N PRO A 223 -0.93 7.16 13.42
CA PRO A 223 -0.06 7.50 12.31
C PRO A 223 0.12 9.02 12.10
N ASP A 224 1.09 9.41 11.30
CA ASP A 224 1.26 10.78 10.81
C ASP A 224 1.91 10.69 9.43
N PHE A 225 1.24 11.25 8.42
CA PHE A 225 1.64 11.09 7.03
C PHE A 225 2.35 12.34 6.51
N PRO A 226 3.42 12.21 5.71
CA PRO A 226 4.10 13.36 5.14
C PRO A 226 3.20 14.18 4.20
N GLN A 227 2.17 13.55 3.61
CA GLN A 227 1.15 14.18 2.77
C GLN A 227 0.11 15.01 3.55
N GLY A 228 0.01 14.85 4.88
CA GLY A 228 -1.07 15.43 5.69
C GLY A 228 -2.37 14.64 5.57
N GLY A 229 -3.47 15.33 5.28
CA GLY A 229 -4.82 14.78 5.12
C GLY A 229 -5.55 14.55 6.44
N GLU A 230 -6.75 13.96 6.33
CA GLU A 230 -7.53 13.51 7.49
C GLU A 230 -7.53 11.98 7.59
N MET A 231 -7.55 11.45 8.81
CA MET A 231 -7.69 10.02 9.05
C MET A 231 -8.71 9.67 10.12
N ASP A 232 -9.44 8.59 9.89
CA ASP A 232 -10.33 7.91 10.83
C ASP A 232 -9.62 6.67 11.37
N VAL A 233 -9.40 6.67 12.68
CA VAL A 233 -8.65 5.66 13.43
C VAL A 233 -9.54 4.72 14.26
N THR A 234 -10.87 4.80 14.09
CA THR A 234 -11.84 4.01 14.88
C THR A 234 -11.59 2.51 14.84
N ALA A 235 -11.05 2.01 13.71
CA ALA A 235 -10.73 0.61 13.49
C ALA A 235 -9.22 0.34 13.39
N TYR A 236 -8.36 1.22 13.93
CA TYR A 236 -6.91 1.10 13.77
C TYR A 236 -6.31 -0.11 14.51
N GLU A 237 -6.89 -0.47 15.65
CA GLU A 237 -6.51 -1.65 16.46
C GLU A 237 -4.99 -1.76 16.69
N ASP A 238 -4.35 -0.67 17.12
CA ASP A 238 -2.90 -0.59 17.42
C ASP A 238 -2.01 -1.12 16.27
N GLY A 239 -2.42 -0.86 15.02
CA GLY A 239 -1.71 -1.26 13.80
C GLY A 239 -2.07 -2.63 13.24
N LEU A 240 -3.08 -3.31 13.78
CA LEU A 240 -3.57 -4.61 13.29
C LEU A 240 -4.89 -4.52 12.51
N GLY A 241 -5.52 -3.34 12.50
CA GLY A 241 -6.81 -3.12 11.87
C GLY A 241 -6.71 -2.34 10.56
N LYS A 242 -7.54 -1.31 10.42
CA LYS A 242 -7.62 -0.45 9.23
C LYS A 242 -7.79 1.01 9.59
N VAL A 243 -7.27 1.89 8.74
CA VAL A 243 -7.44 3.34 8.81
C VAL A 243 -8.13 3.79 7.54
N VAL A 244 -9.15 4.64 7.67
CA VAL A 244 -9.72 5.34 6.50
C VAL A 244 -9.05 6.70 6.41
N ILE A 245 -8.49 7.01 5.25
CA ILE A 245 -7.81 8.26 4.96
C ILE A 245 -8.61 9.07 3.96
N ARG A 246 -8.59 10.40 4.10
CA ARG A 246 -9.41 11.32 3.31
C ARG A 246 -8.62 12.55 2.91
N ALA A 247 -8.85 12.99 1.67
CA ALA A 247 -8.30 14.21 1.11
C ALA A 247 -8.96 15.44 1.74
N LYS A 248 -8.18 16.49 1.99
CA LYS A 248 -8.71 17.77 2.45
C LYS A 248 -9.17 18.58 1.25
N ILE A 249 -10.47 18.77 1.14
CA ILE A 249 -11.12 19.44 0.00
C ILE A 249 -11.89 20.63 0.52
N GLU A 250 -11.57 21.81 -0.01
CA GLU A 250 -12.23 23.07 0.32
C GLU A 250 -13.22 23.45 -0.79
N ILE A 251 -14.39 23.96 -0.41
CA ILE A 251 -15.38 24.46 -1.36
C ILE A 251 -15.19 25.97 -1.49
N GLU A 252 -14.69 26.41 -2.65
CA GLU A 252 -14.48 27.81 -2.97
C GLU A 252 -15.56 28.28 -3.97
N GLY A 253 -16.66 28.80 -3.42
CA GLY A 253 -17.83 29.20 -4.18
C GLY A 253 -18.51 27.99 -4.85
N ARG A 254 -18.16 27.75 -6.11
CA ARG A 254 -18.64 26.58 -6.88
C ARG A 254 -17.58 25.50 -7.07
N ASN A 255 -16.31 25.85 -6.95
CA ASN A 255 -15.20 24.96 -7.25
C ASN A 255 -14.84 24.16 -6.00
N LEU A 256 -14.28 22.96 -6.20
CA LEU A 256 -13.70 22.17 -5.13
C LEU A 256 -12.18 22.18 -5.33
N VAL A 257 -11.43 22.53 -4.29
CA VAL A 257 -9.99 22.60 -4.33
C VAL A 257 -9.41 21.58 -3.37
N ILE A 258 -8.64 20.63 -3.90
CA ILE A 258 -7.92 19.64 -3.09
C ILE A 258 -6.63 20.30 -2.61
N ARG A 259 -6.50 20.47 -1.29
CA ARG A 259 -5.33 21.07 -0.62
C ARG A 259 -4.34 20.03 -0.13
N GLU A 260 -4.82 18.87 0.27
CA GLU A 260 -4.02 17.77 0.79
C GLU A 260 -4.55 16.45 0.23
N ILE A 261 -3.64 15.60 -0.26
CA ILE A 261 -3.99 14.29 -0.79
C ILE A 261 -3.99 13.23 0.32
N PRO A 262 -4.77 12.14 0.17
CA PRO A 262 -4.69 11.01 1.08
C PRO A 262 -3.30 10.37 1.04
N ALA A 263 -2.90 9.74 2.13
CA ALA A 263 -1.69 8.92 2.14
C ALA A 263 -1.81 7.74 1.13
N ASP A 264 -0.70 7.13 0.71
CA ASP A 264 -0.69 5.98 -0.22
C ASP A 264 -1.17 6.29 -1.67
N THR A 265 -1.30 7.57 -2.04
CA THR A 265 -1.50 8.03 -3.42
C THR A 265 -0.61 9.24 -3.74
N ASP A 266 -0.59 9.62 -5.01
CA ASP A 266 0.05 10.82 -5.55
C ASP A 266 -0.98 11.66 -6.35
N THR A 267 -0.61 12.89 -6.72
CA THR A 267 -1.53 13.79 -7.45
C THR A 267 -1.99 13.19 -8.78
N SER A 268 -1.08 12.54 -9.52
CA SER A 268 -1.37 11.95 -10.83
C SER A 268 -2.40 10.82 -10.71
N ARG A 269 -2.16 9.85 -9.81
CA ARG A 269 -3.08 8.73 -9.55
C ARG A 269 -4.42 9.20 -9.00
N LEU A 270 -4.41 10.23 -8.14
CA LEU A 270 -5.65 10.81 -7.64
C LEU A 270 -6.46 11.43 -8.78
N MET A 271 -5.83 12.19 -9.68
CA MET A 271 -6.47 12.75 -10.86
C MET A 271 -6.99 11.65 -11.80
N ASP A 272 -6.20 10.61 -12.08
CA ASP A 272 -6.61 9.46 -12.88
C ASP A 272 -7.86 8.77 -12.28
N SER A 273 -7.93 8.66 -10.95
CA SER A 273 -9.10 8.11 -10.25
C SER A 273 -10.35 8.97 -10.44
N VAL A 274 -10.18 10.30 -10.42
CA VAL A 274 -11.26 11.27 -10.65
C VAL A 274 -11.71 11.21 -12.10
N GLU A 275 -10.78 11.20 -13.07
CA GLU A 275 -11.08 11.06 -14.49
C GLU A 275 -11.80 9.75 -14.78
N THR A 276 -11.35 8.65 -14.18
CA THR A 276 -12.02 7.34 -14.31
C THR A 276 -13.46 7.41 -13.80
N ALA A 277 -13.71 8.09 -12.68
CA ALA A 277 -15.06 8.28 -12.15
C ALA A 277 -15.93 9.20 -13.04
N VAL A 278 -15.33 10.21 -13.68
CA VAL A 278 -15.99 11.06 -14.68
C VAL A 278 -16.34 10.27 -15.94
N ASN A 279 -15.41 9.48 -16.47
CA ASN A 279 -15.60 8.62 -17.64
C ASN A 279 -16.69 7.55 -17.39
N LYS A 280 -16.76 7.00 -16.17
CA LYS A 280 -17.83 6.11 -15.73
C LYS A 280 -19.16 6.82 -15.44
N ASN A 281 -19.26 8.12 -15.72
CA ASN A 281 -20.43 8.96 -15.46
C ASN A 281 -20.89 8.94 -13.98
N LYS A 282 -20.00 8.66 -13.03
CA LYS A 282 -20.31 8.71 -11.58
C LYS A 282 -20.21 10.12 -11.02
N ILE A 283 -19.36 10.95 -11.62
CA ILE A 283 -19.14 12.34 -11.25
C ILE A 283 -19.23 13.21 -12.51
N LYS A 284 -19.83 14.40 -12.41
CA LYS A 284 -19.98 15.34 -13.52
C LYS A 284 -19.13 16.59 -13.31
N LEU A 285 -17.92 16.57 -13.85
CA LEU A 285 -17.01 17.71 -13.86
C LEU A 285 -16.98 18.38 -15.25
N SER A 286 -16.80 19.69 -15.26
CA SER A 286 -16.59 20.51 -16.45
C SER A 286 -15.10 20.63 -16.79
N GLY A 287 -14.22 20.49 -15.80
CA GLY A 287 -12.77 20.60 -15.95
C GLY A 287 -12.05 20.20 -14.66
N ILE A 288 -10.82 19.74 -14.85
CA ILE A 288 -9.85 19.42 -13.79
C ILE A 288 -8.60 20.23 -14.14
N HIS A 289 -8.11 21.02 -13.20
CA HIS A 289 -6.91 21.84 -13.38
C HIS A 289 -5.93 21.58 -12.25
N ASP A 290 -4.71 21.18 -12.61
CA ASP A 290 -3.62 21.02 -11.66
C ASP A 290 -2.78 22.30 -11.61
N TYR A 291 -2.79 22.95 -10.46
CA TYR A 291 -1.96 24.11 -10.13
C TYR A 291 -0.93 23.75 -9.04
N SER A 292 -0.66 22.45 -8.85
CA SER A 292 0.26 21.97 -7.83
C SER A 292 1.70 22.38 -8.17
N ALA A 293 2.40 22.88 -7.16
CA ALA A 293 3.83 23.16 -7.20
C ALA A 293 4.45 22.45 -5.98
N ASP A 294 5.01 23.20 -5.03
CA ASP A 294 5.47 22.65 -3.75
C ASP A 294 4.31 22.17 -2.86
N THR A 295 3.13 22.77 -3.06
CA THR A 295 1.89 22.40 -2.37
C THR A 295 0.86 21.89 -3.36
N VAL A 296 0.03 20.96 -2.90
CA VAL A 296 -1.04 20.39 -3.73
C VAL A 296 -2.14 21.42 -3.93
N ASN A 297 -2.53 21.63 -5.18
CA ASN A 297 -3.64 22.49 -5.54
C ASN A 297 -4.31 21.95 -6.81
N ILE A 298 -5.26 21.04 -6.62
CA ILE A 298 -6.05 20.48 -7.72
C ILE A 298 -7.44 21.09 -7.67
N GLN A 299 -7.79 21.86 -8.69
CA GLN A 299 -9.09 22.49 -8.82
C GLN A 299 -10.03 21.64 -9.67
N LEU A 300 -11.18 21.30 -9.09
CA LEU A 300 -12.26 20.57 -9.73
C LEU A 300 -13.45 21.50 -9.94
N ILE A 301 -13.95 21.58 -11.17
CA ILE A 301 -15.06 22.46 -11.55
C ILE A 301 -16.30 21.60 -11.82
N PRO A 302 -17.33 21.60 -10.95
CA PRO A 302 -18.57 20.87 -11.20
C PRO A 302 -19.37 21.43 -12.38
N GLN A 303 -20.01 20.55 -13.17
CA GLN A 303 -20.91 20.98 -14.26
C GLN A 303 -22.08 21.84 -13.75
N ARG A 304 -22.66 22.65 -14.65
CA ARG A 304 -23.84 23.51 -14.37
C ARG A 304 -25.01 22.67 -13.79
N GLY A 305 -25.53 23.07 -12.63
CA GLY A 305 -26.61 22.37 -11.92
C GLY A 305 -26.17 21.24 -10.98
N TYR A 306 -24.87 20.91 -10.93
CA TYR A 306 -24.34 19.99 -9.91
C TYR A 306 -23.89 20.78 -8.67
N SER A 307 -24.49 20.46 -7.51
CA SER A 307 -24.17 21.12 -6.24
C SER A 307 -22.80 20.69 -5.72
N PRO A 308 -21.95 21.62 -5.24
CA PRO A 308 -20.62 21.29 -4.70
C PRO A 308 -20.63 20.23 -3.60
N GLU A 309 -21.58 20.26 -2.68
CA GLU A 309 -21.69 19.28 -1.58
C GLU A 309 -21.96 17.85 -2.04
N LYS A 310 -22.84 17.67 -3.04
CA LYS A 310 -23.06 16.36 -3.67
C LYS A 310 -21.83 15.91 -4.45
N CYS A 311 -21.13 16.84 -5.11
CA CYS A 311 -19.87 16.56 -5.78
C CYS A 311 -18.80 16.07 -4.80
N LEU A 312 -18.68 16.73 -3.65
CA LEU A 312 -17.77 16.34 -2.57
C LEU A 312 -18.07 14.93 -2.07
N SER A 313 -19.34 14.65 -1.77
CA SER A 313 -19.79 13.32 -1.31
C SER A 313 -19.52 12.23 -2.35
N ALA A 314 -19.72 12.54 -3.63
CA ALA A 314 -19.42 11.63 -4.73
C ALA A 314 -17.92 11.39 -4.90
N LEU A 315 -17.07 12.43 -4.78
CA LEU A 315 -15.61 12.28 -4.81
C LEU A 315 -15.15 11.30 -3.72
N TYR A 316 -15.55 11.51 -2.47
CA TYR A 316 -15.21 10.59 -1.38
C TYR A 316 -15.78 9.16 -1.54
N THR A 317 -16.79 8.95 -2.38
CA THR A 317 -17.40 7.63 -2.57
C THR A 317 -16.78 6.85 -3.73
N TYR A 318 -16.44 7.55 -4.81
CA TYR A 318 -16.10 6.93 -6.10
C TYR A 318 -14.66 7.14 -6.55
N THR A 319 -13.89 7.98 -5.85
CA THR A 319 -12.49 8.27 -6.21
C THR A 319 -11.56 7.93 -5.05
N ASP A 320 -10.26 7.98 -5.32
CA ASP A 320 -9.25 7.76 -4.29
C ASP A 320 -9.15 8.93 -3.29
N CYS A 321 -10.00 9.96 -3.39
CA CYS A 321 -10.12 11.03 -2.39
C CYS A 321 -10.46 10.50 -0.99
N GLN A 322 -11.02 9.29 -0.88
CA GLN A 322 -11.13 8.56 0.38
C GLN A 322 -10.78 7.10 0.16
N LYS A 323 -9.82 6.58 0.93
CA LYS A 323 -9.31 5.22 0.79
C LYS A 323 -9.21 4.53 2.14
N SER A 324 -9.41 3.22 2.18
CA SER A 324 -9.12 2.41 3.36
C SER A 324 -7.76 1.76 3.20
N ILE A 325 -6.89 1.91 4.19
CA ILE A 325 -5.62 1.20 4.29
C ILE A 325 -5.76 0.14 5.39
N THR A 326 -5.55 -1.12 5.02
CA THR A 326 -5.44 -2.21 6.00
C THR A 326 -4.00 -2.27 6.51
N CYS A 327 -3.84 -2.22 7.82
CA CYS A 327 -2.55 -2.34 8.49
C CYS A 327 -2.26 -3.81 8.79
N SER A 328 -0.99 -4.18 8.69
CA SER A 328 -0.50 -5.51 9.08
C SER A 328 0.94 -5.37 9.49
N SER A 329 1.19 -5.32 10.78
CA SER A 329 2.54 -5.16 11.33
C SER A 329 3.24 -6.52 11.46
N MET A 330 3.87 -6.97 10.37
CA MET A 330 4.78 -8.12 10.40
C MET A 330 6.23 -7.64 10.36
N VAL A 331 7.03 -8.15 11.29
CA VAL A 331 8.43 -7.75 11.50
C VAL A 331 9.30 -8.97 11.73
N ILE A 332 10.60 -8.86 11.48
CA ILE A 332 11.56 -9.87 11.91
C ILE A 332 11.98 -9.56 13.34
N ARG A 333 11.84 -10.54 14.23
CA ARG A 333 12.29 -10.51 15.61
C ARG A 333 13.13 -11.75 15.86
N ASP A 334 14.37 -11.57 16.28
CA ASP A 334 15.28 -12.65 16.67
C ASP A 334 15.37 -13.75 15.56
N ASN A 335 15.51 -13.29 14.30
CA ASN A 335 15.54 -14.09 13.06
C ASN A 335 14.23 -14.82 12.68
N ARG A 336 13.07 -14.43 13.24
CA ARG A 336 11.77 -15.03 12.92
C ARG A 336 10.70 -13.97 12.58
N PRO A 337 9.81 -14.23 11.62
CA PRO A 337 8.69 -13.32 11.35
C PRO A 337 7.64 -13.41 12.46
N GLU A 338 7.29 -12.26 13.04
CA GLU A 338 6.29 -12.14 14.10
C GLU A 338 5.29 -11.02 13.75
N LYS A 339 4.01 -11.22 14.09
CA LYS A 339 3.01 -10.15 14.05
C LYS A 339 3.03 -9.45 15.39
N MET A 340 3.29 -8.15 15.38
CA MET A 340 3.40 -7.32 16.59
C MET A 340 2.50 -6.10 16.46
N SER A 341 1.91 -5.64 17.56
CA SER A 341 1.18 -4.37 17.57
C SER A 341 2.17 -3.18 17.63
N VAL A 342 1.70 -1.97 17.30
CA VAL A 342 2.55 -0.76 17.35
C VAL A 342 3.08 -0.50 18.75
N SER A 343 2.24 -0.67 19.77
CA SER A 343 2.67 -0.55 21.16
C SER A 343 3.73 -1.59 21.54
N ALA A 344 3.61 -2.83 21.06
CA ALA A 344 4.59 -3.88 21.30
C ALA A 344 5.94 -3.60 20.63
N ILE A 345 5.90 -3.11 19.38
CA ILE A 345 7.10 -2.66 18.66
C ILE A 345 7.79 -1.56 19.45
N LEU A 346 7.07 -0.50 19.84
CA LEU A 346 7.67 0.63 20.56
C LEU A 346 8.26 0.22 21.91
N ARG A 347 7.63 -0.69 22.64
CA ARG A 347 8.19 -1.26 23.88
C ARG A 347 9.51 -1.96 23.63
N ARG A 348 9.60 -2.79 22.59
CA ARG A 348 10.87 -3.44 22.20
C ARG A 348 11.94 -2.44 21.81
N ASN A 349 11.63 -1.43 20.99
CA ASN A 349 12.59 -0.38 20.64
C ASN A 349 13.05 0.42 21.87
N THR A 350 12.16 0.65 22.85
CA THR A 350 12.50 1.35 24.10
C THR A 350 13.41 0.51 25.00
N GLU A 351 13.15 -0.79 25.11
CA GLU A 351 14.02 -1.73 25.82
C GLU A 351 15.43 -1.77 25.18
N LYS A 352 15.49 -1.84 23.84
CA LYS A 352 16.74 -1.79 23.08
C LYS A 352 17.48 -0.46 23.26
N LEU A 353 16.79 0.67 23.24
CA LEU A 353 17.39 1.98 23.52
C LEU A 353 18.05 2.03 24.91
N VAL A 354 17.35 1.57 25.95
CA VAL A 354 17.90 1.50 27.32
C VAL A 354 19.15 0.61 27.34
N GLN A 355 19.12 -0.51 26.62
CA GLN A 355 20.25 -1.42 26.50
C GLN A 355 21.45 -0.77 25.78
N TYR A 356 21.22 -0.11 24.64
CA TYR A 356 22.27 0.58 23.89
C TYR A 356 22.92 1.69 24.73
N LEU A 357 22.13 2.56 25.36
CA LEU A 357 22.66 3.62 26.22
C LEU A 357 23.43 3.07 27.44
N LYS A 358 22.98 1.93 27.98
CA LYS A 358 23.71 1.26 29.07
C LYS A 358 25.08 0.78 28.58
N TRP A 359 25.14 0.14 27.42
CA TRP A 359 26.38 -0.32 26.83
C TRP A 359 27.33 0.83 26.50
N GLU A 360 26.82 1.93 25.93
CA GLU A 360 27.61 3.14 25.67
C GLU A 360 28.26 3.68 26.95
N LEU A 361 27.48 3.82 28.02
CA LEU A 361 27.99 4.29 29.31
C LEU A 361 29.00 3.31 29.95
N GLN A 362 28.81 1.99 29.78
CA GLN A 362 29.77 0.99 30.25
C GLN A 362 31.09 1.05 29.48
N ILE A 363 31.02 1.20 28.16
CA ILE A 363 32.21 1.35 27.30
C ILE A 363 32.92 2.66 27.61
N GLU A 364 32.19 3.76 27.82
CA GLU A 364 32.76 5.04 28.22
C GLU A 364 33.45 4.95 29.59
N ALA A 365 32.82 4.29 30.57
CA ALA A 365 33.41 4.02 31.87
C ALA A 365 34.68 3.16 31.75
N GLY A 366 34.65 2.09 30.95
CA GLY A 366 35.81 1.24 30.67
C GLY A 366 36.96 2.01 30.01
N LYS A 367 36.68 2.84 28.99
CA LYS A 367 37.65 3.72 28.34
C LYS A 367 38.24 4.75 29.30
N CYS A 368 37.45 5.27 30.24
CA CYS A 368 37.95 6.15 31.29
C CYS A 368 38.88 5.40 32.25
N LEU A 369 38.48 4.21 32.70
CA LEU A 369 39.26 3.38 33.62
C LEU A 369 40.60 2.94 33.04
N ASP A 370 40.62 2.53 31.77
CA ASP A 370 41.85 2.16 31.07
C ASP A 370 42.81 3.36 30.94
N LYS A 371 42.28 4.56 30.63
CA LYS A 371 43.07 5.80 30.62
C LYS A 371 43.59 6.19 32.00
N ILE A 372 42.78 6.01 33.05
CA ILE A 372 43.18 6.27 34.43
C ILE A 372 44.29 5.30 34.82
N LEU A 373 44.16 4.01 34.50
CA LEU A 373 45.17 3.00 34.77
C LEU A 373 46.51 3.36 34.11
N ALA A 374 46.52 3.61 32.80
CA ALA A 374 47.74 3.95 32.06
C ALA A 374 48.43 5.20 32.63
N ARG A 375 47.65 6.23 33.00
CA ARG A 375 48.17 7.47 33.60
C ARG A 375 48.69 7.28 35.02
N THR A 376 48.06 6.41 35.80
CA THR A 376 48.48 6.07 37.16
C THR A 376 49.79 5.29 37.12
N LEU A 377 49.91 4.29 36.24
CA LEU A 377 51.16 3.56 36.03
C LEU A 377 52.29 4.49 35.56
N ALA A 378 52.02 5.39 34.61
CA ALA A 378 52.98 6.40 34.17
C ALA A 378 53.40 7.35 35.30
N GLN A 379 52.45 7.77 36.14
CA GLN A 379 52.73 8.64 37.29
C GLN A 379 53.65 7.94 38.29
N ILE A 380 53.36 6.68 38.66
CA ILE A 380 54.19 5.88 39.57
C ILE A 380 55.58 5.68 38.97
N PHE A 381 55.66 5.34 37.68
CA PHE A 381 56.91 5.13 36.96
C PHE A 381 57.85 6.35 37.03
N ILE A 382 57.29 7.56 36.92
CA ILE A 382 58.03 8.82 36.95
C ILE A 382 58.36 9.24 38.40
N GLN A 383 57.36 9.29 39.28
CA GLN A 383 57.51 9.81 40.65
C GLN A 383 58.48 8.97 41.49
N GLU A 384 58.44 7.65 41.34
CA GLU A 384 59.28 6.71 42.09
C GLU A 384 60.66 6.49 41.44
N GLY A 385 60.94 7.22 40.36
CA GLY A 385 62.22 7.18 39.66
C GLY A 385 62.54 5.82 39.06
N ILE A 386 61.52 5.02 38.69
CA ILE A 386 61.71 3.70 38.07
C ILE A 386 62.48 3.85 36.75
N TYR A 387 62.22 4.94 36.01
CA TYR A 387 62.96 5.31 34.80
C TYR A 387 64.48 5.54 35.01
N ARG A 388 64.95 5.81 36.24
CA ARG A 388 66.39 5.90 36.52
C ARG A 388 67.02 4.55 36.80
N ARG A 389 66.22 3.56 37.22
CA ARG A 389 66.68 2.20 37.51
C ARG A 389 67.01 1.46 36.21
N ILE A 390 66.23 1.72 35.17
CA ILE A 390 66.43 1.15 33.83
C ILE A 390 67.74 1.61 33.17
N GLU A 391 68.32 2.77 33.54
CA GLU A 391 69.61 3.24 33.01
C GLU A 391 70.77 2.27 33.29
N LYS A 392 70.65 1.46 34.35
CA LYS A 392 71.68 0.50 34.77
C LYS A 392 71.48 -0.89 34.17
N CYS A 393 70.37 -1.14 33.48
CA CYS A 393 70.04 -2.43 32.89
C CYS A 393 70.84 -2.67 31.61
N LYS A 394 71.37 -3.88 31.43
CA LYS A 394 72.18 -4.27 30.26
C LYS A 394 71.40 -5.06 29.21
N SER A 395 70.19 -5.52 29.53
CA SER A 395 69.34 -6.32 28.65
C SER A 395 67.89 -5.87 28.75
N ARG A 396 67.10 -6.18 27.70
CA ARG A 396 65.65 -5.90 27.66
C ARG A 396 64.91 -6.65 28.77
N GLU A 397 65.27 -7.91 29.01
CA GLU A 397 64.66 -8.74 30.04
C GLU A 397 64.94 -8.21 31.45
N ASP A 398 66.16 -7.73 31.71
CA ASP A 398 66.50 -7.13 33.00
C ASP A 398 65.76 -5.80 33.21
N MET A 399 65.57 -5.01 32.16
CA MET A 399 64.77 -3.79 32.20
C MET A 399 63.31 -4.11 32.57
N PHE A 400 62.69 -5.08 31.89
CA PHE A 400 61.29 -5.46 32.15
C PHE A 400 61.12 -5.98 33.57
N ARG A 401 62.07 -6.78 34.07
CA ARG A 401 62.07 -7.28 35.44
C ARG A 401 62.15 -6.15 36.48
N GLU A 402 63.00 -5.16 36.26
CA GLU A 402 63.13 -3.99 37.15
C GLU A 402 61.86 -3.14 37.15
N VAL A 403 61.25 -2.90 35.98
CA VAL A 403 59.99 -2.14 35.91
C VAL A 403 58.87 -2.87 36.65
N ARG A 404 58.70 -4.19 36.45
CA ARG A 404 57.72 -4.99 37.19
C ARG A 404 57.96 -4.93 38.70
N SER A 405 59.20 -5.14 39.14
CA SER A 405 59.57 -5.07 40.57
C SER A 405 59.30 -3.68 41.17
N GLY A 406 59.52 -2.62 40.40
CA GLY A 406 59.24 -1.25 40.81
C GLY A 406 57.74 -0.98 41.01
N LEU A 407 56.90 -1.47 40.09
CA LEU A 407 55.45 -1.26 40.11
C LEU A 407 54.71 -2.23 41.05
N GLU A 408 55.28 -3.40 41.37
CA GLU A 408 54.72 -4.37 42.32
C GLU A 408 54.52 -3.75 43.72
N LYS A 409 55.40 -2.80 44.11
CA LYS A 409 55.30 -2.09 45.39
C LYS A 409 54.05 -1.20 45.51
N PHE A 410 53.46 -0.82 44.37
CA PHE A 410 52.31 0.08 44.28
C PHE A 410 51.05 -0.65 43.83
N LYS A 411 51.04 -1.98 43.95
CA LYS A 411 49.91 -2.83 43.57
C LYS A 411 48.58 -2.40 44.19
N ASP A 412 48.61 -1.91 45.44
CA ASP A 412 47.41 -1.44 46.13
C ASP A 412 46.79 -0.18 45.48
N GLU A 413 47.55 0.59 44.71
CA GLU A 413 47.06 1.80 44.02
C GLU A 413 46.43 1.47 42.66
N TRP A 414 47.05 0.60 41.87
CA TRP A 414 46.60 0.32 40.49
C TRP A 414 45.70 -0.92 40.35
N LEU A 415 45.85 -1.94 41.21
CA LEU A 415 45.05 -3.17 41.14
C LEU A 415 43.53 -2.95 41.34
N PRO A 416 43.06 -2.05 42.23
CA PRO A 416 41.63 -1.76 42.35
C PRO A 416 41.03 -1.20 41.05
N ILE A 417 41.80 -0.40 40.31
CA ILE A 417 41.38 0.18 39.02
C ILE A 417 41.20 -0.93 37.99
N VAL A 418 42.13 -1.90 37.95
CA VAL A 418 42.04 -3.07 37.07
C VAL A 418 40.82 -3.93 37.41
N ARG A 419 40.54 -4.17 38.70
CA ARG A 419 39.36 -4.93 39.12
C ARG A 419 38.08 -4.24 38.68
N HIS A 420 37.99 -2.93 38.88
CA HIS A 420 36.82 -2.15 38.47
C HIS A 420 36.66 -2.12 36.95
N LEU A 421 37.77 -2.03 36.21
CA LEU A 421 37.79 -2.15 34.75
C LEU A 421 37.28 -3.52 34.29
N HIS A 422 37.75 -4.60 34.92
CA HIS A 422 37.34 -5.96 34.62
C HIS A 422 35.84 -6.17 34.86
N GLU A 423 35.33 -5.74 36.02
CA GLU A 423 33.90 -5.79 36.35
C GLU A 423 33.04 -4.98 35.36
N THR A 424 33.52 -3.81 34.95
CA THR A 424 32.81 -2.93 34.00
C THR A 424 32.73 -3.56 32.61
N LEU A 425 33.81 -4.18 32.14
CA LEU A 425 33.89 -4.87 30.86
C LEU A 425 33.06 -6.16 30.84
N ASP A 426 33.10 -6.94 31.92
CA ASP A 426 32.28 -8.16 32.07
C ASP A 426 30.78 -7.86 32.09
N ALA A 427 30.40 -6.72 32.67
CA ALA A 427 29.02 -6.23 32.66
C ALA A 427 28.59 -5.65 31.31
N GLY A 428 29.52 -5.42 30.39
CA GLY A 428 29.32 -4.82 29.07
C GLY A 428 28.77 -5.79 28.02
N PRO A 429 28.53 -5.30 26.79
CA PRO A 429 28.12 -6.16 25.68
C PRO A 429 29.24 -7.11 25.25
N ARG A 430 28.96 -8.43 25.20
CA ARG A 430 29.85 -9.42 24.54
C ARG A 430 29.68 -9.43 23.01
N ILE A 431 29.48 -8.26 22.39
CA ILE A 431 29.07 -8.14 20.98
C ILE A 431 30.26 -8.31 20.03
N MET A 432 31.48 -8.03 20.49
CA MET A 432 32.70 -8.42 19.79
C MET A 432 33.59 -9.26 20.69
N PRO A 433 34.24 -10.32 20.15
CA PRO A 433 35.36 -10.90 20.85
C PRO A 433 36.39 -9.79 21.03
N MET A 434 36.74 -9.48 22.29
CA MET A 434 37.94 -8.69 22.56
C MET A 434 39.07 -9.25 21.72
N GLU A 435 39.86 -8.39 21.08
CA GLU A 435 41.09 -8.84 20.45
C GLU A 435 41.85 -9.71 21.45
N LYS A 436 42.29 -10.89 21.00
CA LYS A 436 42.89 -11.90 21.87
C LYS A 436 43.99 -11.30 22.76
N ALA A 437 44.77 -10.37 22.21
CA ALA A 437 45.79 -9.60 22.93
C ALA A 437 45.24 -8.69 24.05
N ALA A 438 44.09 -8.04 23.84
CA ALA A 438 43.46 -7.19 24.86
C ALA A 438 42.87 -8.03 26.01
N ALA A 439 42.29 -9.19 25.69
CA ALA A 439 41.82 -10.14 26.70
C ALA A 439 42.98 -10.72 27.53
N GLU A 440 44.08 -11.11 26.87
CA GLU A 440 45.30 -11.59 27.54
C GLU A 440 45.95 -10.50 28.41
N ARG A 441 46.01 -9.25 27.93
CA ARG A 441 46.47 -8.07 28.70
C ARG A 441 45.66 -7.91 29.98
N LEU A 442 44.32 -7.92 29.89
CA LEU A 442 43.45 -7.72 31.04
C LEU A 442 43.54 -8.89 32.04
N ALA A 443 43.65 -10.13 31.55
CA ALA A 443 43.83 -11.31 32.37
C ALA A 443 45.11 -11.22 33.22
N GLN A 444 46.25 -10.90 32.59
CA GLN A 444 47.52 -10.70 33.29
C GLN A 444 47.43 -9.58 34.34
N LEU A 445 46.86 -8.44 33.97
CA LEU A 445 46.67 -7.32 34.91
C LEU A 445 45.79 -7.71 36.11
N SER A 446 44.76 -8.52 35.89
CA SER A 446 43.83 -8.98 36.95
C SER A 446 44.50 -9.93 37.95
N GLU A 447 45.46 -10.74 37.50
CA GLU A 447 46.34 -11.57 38.34
C GLU A 447 47.42 -10.72 39.04
N GLY A 448 47.50 -9.44 38.71
CA GLY A 448 48.46 -8.51 39.24
C GLY A 448 49.83 -8.61 38.58
N ILE A 449 49.90 -9.12 37.35
CA ILE A 449 51.10 -9.19 36.52
C ILE A 449 51.01 -8.07 35.48
N ILE A 450 52.07 -7.25 35.35
CA ILE A 450 52.11 -6.17 34.38
C ILE A 450 52.58 -6.73 33.02
N PRO A 451 51.74 -6.65 31.97
CA PRO A 451 52.08 -7.14 30.64
C PRO A 451 53.28 -6.41 30.04
N ASP A 452 53.98 -7.09 29.13
CA ASP A 452 55.11 -6.50 28.42
C ASP A 452 54.72 -5.25 27.62
N SER A 453 53.51 -5.24 27.05
CA SER A 453 52.98 -4.08 26.31
C SER A 453 52.83 -2.82 27.17
N GLU A 454 52.50 -2.96 28.47
CA GLU A 454 52.46 -1.82 29.40
C GLU A 454 53.86 -1.28 29.69
N ILE A 455 54.83 -2.18 29.86
CA ILE A 455 56.22 -1.80 30.14
C ILE A 455 56.81 -1.07 28.94
N GLU A 456 56.55 -1.56 27.72
CA GLU A 456 56.97 -0.90 26.49
C GLU A 456 56.38 0.53 26.42
N TYR A 457 55.08 0.70 26.68
CA TYR A 457 54.44 2.01 26.74
C TYR A 457 55.09 2.95 27.77
N LEU A 458 55.42 2.43 28.96
CA LEU A 458 56.04 3.22 30.04
C LEU A 458 57.47 3.66 29.68
N VAL A 459 58.24 2.79 29.02
CA VAL A 459 59.63 3.09 28.61
C VAL A 459 59.66 4.09 27.46
N GLU A 460 58.65 4.10 26.59
CA GLU A 460 58.51 5.07 25.50
C GLU A 460 58.11 6.48 25.94
N ILE A 461 57.80 6.69 27.24
CA ILE A 461 57.41 8.01 27.76
C ILE A 461 58.52 9.03 27.48
N PRO A 462 58.23 10.12 26.74
CA PRO A 462 59.25 11.13 26.44
C PRO A 462 59.78 11.81 27.70
N ILE A 463 61.09 12.07 27.77
CA ILE A 463 61.75 12.73 28.92
C ILE A 463 61.06 14.04 29.33
N ARG A 464 60.52 14.80 28.37
CA ARG A 464 59.77 16.04 28.66
C ARG A 464 58.59 15.83 29.62
N ARG A 465 57.95 14.64 29.62
CA ARG A 465 56.80 14.31 30.48
C ARG A 465 57.17 14.08 31.95
N ILE A 466 58.46 14.06 32.27
CA ILE A 466 58.98 13.95 33.64
C ILE A 466 58.96 15.31 34.36
N ALA A 467 58.79 16.42 33.63
CA ALA A 467 58.78 17.76 34.21
C ALA A 467 57.63 17.94 35.22
N ALA A 468 57.88 18.69 36.29
CA ALA A 468 56.92 18.86 37.39
C ALA A 468 55.56 19.42 36.95
N PHE A 469 55.52 20.29 35.93
CA PHE A 469 54.27 20.82 35.40
C PHE A 469 53.45 19.77 34.64
N GLU A 470 54.08 18.80 33.97
CA GLU A 470 53.40 17.67 33.30
C GLU A 470 52.81 16.70 34.32
N ILE A 471 53.47 16.51 35.46
CA ILE A 471 52.94 15.69 36.57
C ILE A 471 51.65 16.30 37.12
N ASN A 472 51.63 17.63 37.34
CA ASN A 472 50.43 18.33 37.77
C ASN A 472 49.30 18.24 36.72
N ALA A 473 49.63 18.45 35.44
CA ALA A 473 48.67 18.29 34.34
C ALA A 473 48.12 16.86 34.25
N ASN A 474 48.94 15.83 34.51
CA ASN A 474 48.48 14.45 34.55
C ASN A 474 47.49 14.21 35.70
N ARG A 475 47.77 14.78 36.90
CA ARG A 475 46.87 14.70 38.04
C ARG A 475 45.51 15.37 37.76
N GLU A 476 45.52 16.56 37.15
CA GLU A 476 44.30 17.25 36.71
C GLU A 476 43.52 16.42 35.68
N GLN A 477 44.22 15.76 34.76
CA GLN A 477 43.60 14.88 33.76
C GLN A 477 42.99 13.62 34.39
N ILE A 478 43.66 13.01 35.39
CA ILE A 478 43.10 11.89 36.16
C ILE A 478 41.84 12.33 36.91
N GLU A 479 41.87 13.50 37.55
CA GLU A 479 40.70 14.05 38.26
C GLU A 479 39.52 14.32 37.31
N ALA A 480 39.79 14.88 36.12
CA ALA A 480 38.79 15.07 35.08
C ALA A 480 38.19 13.73 34.61
N LEU A 481 39.02 12.71 34.37
CA LEU A 481 38.56 11.36 33.99
C LEU A 481 37.72 10.72 35.10
N ASN A 482 38.13 10.85 36.37
CA ASN A 482 37.37 10.36 37.51
C ASN A 482 36.00 11.06 37.61
N LYS A 483 35.92 12.37 37.32
CA LYS A 483 34.66 13.10 37.29
C LYS A 483 33.71 12.56 36.21
N THR A 484 34.24 12.25 35.02
CA THR A 484 33.49 11.64 33.92
C THR A 484 33.03 10.22 34.28
N LEU A 485 33.93 9.39 34.82
CA LEU A 485 33.62 8.04 35.30
C LEU A 485 32.47 8.06 36.33
N LEU A 486 32.57 8.91 37.37
CA LEU A 486 31.53 9.06 38.37
C LEU A 486 30.20 9.57 37.79
N ALA A 487 30.24 10.36 36.71
CA ALA A 487 29.03 10.77 36.01
C ALA A 487 28.41 9.59 35.25
N ALA A 488 29.22 8.81 34.52
CA ALA A 488 28.80 7.62 33.80
C ALA A 488 28.19 6.57 34.74
N GLU A 489 28.84 6.28 35.88
CA GLU A 489 28.33 5.35 36.89
C GLU A 489 27.02 5.82 37.53
N ARG A 490 26.88 7.13 37.80
CA ARG A 490 25.62 7.70 38.29
C ARG A 490 24.49 7.52 37.27
N ASN A 491 24.78 7.73 35.99
CA ASN A 491 23.82 7.52 34.91
C ASN A 491 23.48 6.03 34.76
N LEU A 492 24.45 5.12 34.89
CA LEU A 492 24.23 3.67 34.87
C LEU A 492 23.28 3.22 35.98
N LYS A 493 23.46 3.73 37.22
CA LYS A 493 22.56 3.45 38.34
C LYS A 493 21.14 3.98 38.10
N ARG A 494 21.00 5.07 37.34
CA ARG A 494 19.72 5.73 37.03
C ARG A 494 19.42 5.68 35.53
N ILE A 495 19.60 4.51 34.90
CA ILE A 495 19.57 4.39 33.45
C ILE A 495 18.26 4.91 32.83
N LYS A 496 17.10 4.61 33.43
CA LYS A 496 15.80 5.12 32.96
C LYS A 496 15.75 6.65 32.94
N ALA A 497 16.23 7.31 34.00
CA ALA A 497 16.24 8.77 34.07
C ALA A 497 17.22 9.38 33.06
N TYR A 498 18.36 8.72 32.82
CA TYR A 498 19.29 9.11 31.77
C TYR A 498 18.66 8.97 30.37
N THR A 499 17.98 7.86 30.10
CA THR A 499 17.26 7.64 28.83
C THR A 499 16.17 8.69 28.61
N ILE A 500 15.37 9.01 29.64
CA ILE A 500 14.36 10.08 29.54
C ILE A 500 15.01 11.42 29.22
N LYS A 501 16.13 11.77 29.89
CA LYS A 501 16.87 13.00 29.61
C LYS A 501 17.41 13.02 28.17
N TYR A 502 17.90 11.89 27.68
CA TYR A 502 18.39 11.74 26.31
C TYR A 502 17.25 11.95 25.29
N LEU A 503 16.11 11.31 25.50
CA LEU A 503 14.91 11.47 24.66
C LEU A 503 14.40 12.91 24.66
N GLN A 504 14.34 13.56 25.83
CA GLN A 504 13.96 14.97 25.93
C GLN A 504 14.94 15.86 25.15
N GLY A 505 16.24 15.60 25.23
CA GLY A 505 17.24 16.32 24.44
C GLY A 505 17.03 16.20 22.92
N LEU A 506 16.62 15.02 22.45
CA LEU A 506 16.26 14.82 21.04
C LEU A 506 14.98 15.57 20.65
N ILE A 507 13.96 15.58 21.52
CA ILE A 507 12.73 16.37 21.31
C ILE A 507 13.06 17.86 21.23
N ASP A 508 13.87 18.38 22.15
CA ASP A 508 14.21 19.79 22.22
C ASP A 508 15.04 20.24 21.00
N LYS A 509 15.92 19.36 20.50
CA LYS A 509 16.82 19.64 19.37
C LYS A 509 16.15 19.48 18.00
N TYR A 510 15.35 18.44 17.82
CA TYR A 510 14.81 18.04 16.51
C TYR A 510 13.28 18.10 16.41
N GLY A 511 12.55 18.20 17.52
CA GLY A 511 11.09 18.13 17.54
C GLY A 511 10.40 19.24 16.72
N SER A 512 11.03 20.40 16.57
CA SER A 512 10.52 21.50 15.74
C SER A 512 10.55 21.21 14.23
N LEU A 513 11.40 20.29 13.79
CA LEU A 513 11.52 19.90 12.37
C LEU A 513 10.40 18.96 11.93
N PHE A 514 9.72 18.30 12.87
CA PHE A 514 8.72 17.26 12.60
C PHE A 514 7.35 17.59 13.22
N PRO A 515 6.70 18.70 12.83
CA PRO A 515 5.34 18.99 13.28
C PRO A 515 4.36 17.94 12.74
N ARG A 516 3.31 17.65 13.50
CA ARG A 516 2.21 16.78 13.04
C ARG A 516 1.52 17.41 11.84
N LYS A 517 1.31 16.62 10.79
CA LYS A 517 0.68 17.06 9.54
C LYS A 517 -0.74 16.52 9.38
N THR A 518 -0.98 15.28 9.79
CA THR A 518 -2.29 14.64 9.62
C THR A 518 -3.26 15.02 10.73
N VAL A 519 -4.52 15.26 10.36
CA VAL A 519 -5.63 15.50 11.29
C VAL A 519 -6.32 14.19 11.64
N ILE A 520 -6.50 13.92 12.94
CA ILE A 520 -7.11 12.68 13.43
C ILE A 520 -8.59 12.91 13.76
N ARG A 521 -9.45 12.02 13.27
CA ARG A 521 -10.86 11.92 13.65
C ARG A 521 -11.07 10.69 14.51
N LEU A 522 -11.20 10.87 15.82
CA LEU A 522 -11.43 9.78 16.79
C LEU A 522 -12.86 9.24 16.75
N GLU A 523 -13.84 10.09 16.44
CA GLU A 523 -15.26 9.71 16.31
C GLU A 523 -15.60 9.04 14.97
N GLY A 524 -14.60 8.97 14.09
CA GLY A 524 -14.70 8.46 12.74
C GLY A 524 -15.33 9.45 11.76
N PHE A 525 -15.38 9.03 10.49
CA PHE A 525 -16.01 9.84 9.45
C PHE A 525 -17.52 9.63 9.41
N GLU A 526 -18.26 10.71 9.09
CA GLU A 526 -19.68 10.60 8.76
C GLU A 526 -19.90 9.60 7.63
N LYS A 527 -20.83 8.67 7.83
CA LYS A 527 -21.16 7.64 6.84
C LYS A 527 -21.84 8.30 5.64
N ILE A 528 -21.12 8.33 4.52
CA ILE A 528 -21.66 8.81 3.25
C ILE A 528 -22.63 7.75 2.71
N ASP A 529 -23.91 8.11 2.60
CA ASP A 529 -24.92 7.25 1.98
C ASP A 529 -24.68 7.23 0.46
N LYS A 530 -24.14 6.09 -0.02
CA LYS A 530 -23.83 5.87 -1.44
C LYS A 530 -25.04 6.12 -2.33
N ARG A 531 -26.26 5.83 -1.86
CA ARG A 531 -27.48 6.04 -2.66
C ARG A 531 -27.79 7.52 -2.85
N GLN A 532 -27.49 8.35 -1.86
CA GLN A 532 -27.73 9.80 -1.91
C GLN A 532 -26.63 10.54 -2.69
N ALA A 533 -25.39 10.05 -2.62
CA ALA A 533 -24.25 10.61 -3.36
C ALA A 533 -24.31 10.29 -4.87
N ALA A 534 -24.97 9.20 -5.26
CA ALA A 534 -25.03 8.73 -6.64
C ALA A 534 -25.95 9.59 -7.54
N LEU A 535 -25.54 9.80 -8.79
CA LEU A 535 -26.24 10.67 -9.74
C LEU A 535 -27.47 9.97 -10.35
N ASN A 536 -28.57 10.72 -10.49
CA ASN A 536 -29.74 10.30 -11.27
C ASN A 536 -29.51 10.56 -12.76
N ASN A 537 -28.63 9.77 -13.39
CA ASN A 537 -28.26 9.95 -14.81
C ASN A 537 -28.42 8.68 -15.64
N VAL A 538 -28.76 7.55 -15.04
CA VAL A 538 -28.98 6.30 -15.77
C VAL A 538 -30.35 6.36 -16.42
N ARG A 539 -30.38 6.40 -17.76
CA ARG A 539 -31.63 6.39 -18.54
C ARG A 539 -31.94 4.97 -18.94
N VAL A 540 -33.04 4.43 -18.46
CA VAL A 540 -33.52 3.09 -18.83
C VAL A 540 -34.63 3.25 -19.86
N GLY A 541 -34.38 2.75 -21.07
CA GLY A 541 -35.36 2.74 -22.14
C GLY A 541 -36.20 1.47 -22.12
N TRP A 542 -37.43 1.58 -22.62
CA TRP A 542 -38.32 0.45 -22.86
C TRP A 542 -38.83 0.47 -24.30
N ALA A 543 -38.41 -0.52 -25.10
CA ALA A 543 -38.87 -0.68 -26.47
C ALA A 543 -40.12 -1.57 -26.51
N ARG A 544 -41.31 -0.96 -26.56
CA ARG A 544 -42.60 -1.67 -26.57
C ARG A 544 -42.77 -2.67 -27.72
N LYS A 545 -42.21 -2.38 -28.90
CA LYS A 545 -42.32 -3.24 -30.10
C LYS A 545 -41.42 -4.48 -30.04
N ASN A 546 -40.22 -4.32 -29.50
CA ASN A 546 -39.19 -5.38 -29.51
C ASN A 546 -39.03 -6.06 -28.14
N CYS A 547 -39.82 -5.66 -27.13
CA CYS A 547 -39.86 -6.24 -25.79
C CYS A 547 -38.50 -6.24 -25.05
N TYR A 548 -37.65 -5.24 -25.32
CA TYR A 548 -36.39 -5.05 -24.60
C TYR A 548 -36.46 -3.89 -23.62
N ILE A 549 -35.83 -4.06 -22.45
CA ILE A 549 -35.66 -3.05 -21.41
C ILE A 549 -34.16 -2.94 -21.10
N GLY A 550 -33.67 -1.73 -20.92
CA GLY A 550 -32.31 -1.53 -20.44
C GLY A 550 -31.74 -0.17 -20.81
N THR A 551 -30.52 0.08 -20.33
CA THR A 551 -29.78 1.32 -20.62
C THR A 551 -29.36 1.43 -22.10
N GLY A 552 -29.17 0.30 -22.77
CA GLY A 552 -28.83 0.23 -24.21
C GLY A 552 -30.04 0.30 -25.15
N VAL A 553 -31.26 0.45 -24.63
CA VAL A 553 -32.49 0.44 -25.43
C VAL A 553 -32.93 1.87 -25.76
N LYS A 554 -33.00 2.21 -27.04
CA LYS A 554 -33.54 3.50 -27.49
C LYS A 554 -35.05 3.56 -27.25
N CYS A 555 -35.50 4.62 -26.59
CA CYS A 555 -36.89 4.88 -26.23
C CYS A 555 -37.14 6.39 -26.19
N ASP A 556 -38.34 6.81 -26.55
CA ASP A 556 -38.74 8.23 -26.60
C ASP A 556 -38.90 8.82 -25.18
N GLU A 557 -39.35 8.00 -24.22
CA GLU A 557 -39.57 8.38 -22.82
C GLU A 557 -38.80 7.44 -21.87
N PRO A 558 -37.48 7.65 -21.64
CA PRO A 558 -36.70 6.81 -20.73
C PRO A 558 -36.96 7.15 -19.26
N VAL A 559 -36.95 6.12 -18.41
CA VAL A 559 -37.02 6.29 -16.95
C VAL A 559 -35.64 6.69 -16.43
N VAL A 560 -35.54 7.84 -15.76
CA VAL A 560 -34.28 8.32 -15.15
C VAL A 560 -34.14 7.71 -13.77
N CYS A 561 -33.07 6.95 -13.59
CA CYS A 561 -32.75 6.22 -12.37
C CYS A 561 -31.32 6.51 -11.90
N ASN A 562 -31.06 6.12 -10.66
CA ASN A 562 -29.74 5.98 -10.08
C ASN A 562 -29.26 4.53 -10.20
N GLU A 563 -27.95 4.27 -10.13
CA GLU A 563 -27.37 2.92 -10.20
C GLU A 563 -27.91 1.93 -9.14
N PHE A 564 -28.33 2.45 -7.98
CA PHE A 564 -28.87 1.66 -6.87
C PHE A 564 -30.40 1.57 -6.89
N ASP A 565 -31.07 2.18 -7.87
CA ASP A 565 -32.52 2.07 -7.99
C ASP A 565 -32.93 0.74 -8.64
N HIS A 566 -34.13 0.28 -8.29
CA HIS A 566 -34.73 -0.89 -8.89
C HIS A 566 -35.88 -0.50 -9.82
N LEU A 567 -36.17 -1.37 -10.78
CA LEU A 567 -37.25 -1.20 -11.72
C LEU A 567 -38.37 -2.19 -11.37
N LEU A 568 -39.60 -1.70 -11.33
CA LEU A 568 -40.80 -2.51 -11.24
C LEU A 568 -41.28 -2.83 -12.66
N CYS A 569 -41.25 -4.10 -13.00
CA CYS A 569 -41.77 -4.64 -14.26
C CYS A 569 -43.08 -5.37 -13.97
N VAL A 570 -44.18 -4.94 -14.59
CA VAL A 570 -45.50 -5.57 -14.43
C VAL A 570 -46.01 -6.06 -15.78
N GLU A 571 -46.49 -7.30 -15.82
CA GLU A 571 -47.03 -7.95 -17.03
C GLU A 571 -48.57 -7.94 -17.04
N ARG A 572 -49.17 -8.17 -18.21
CA ARG A 572 -50.63 -8.15 -18.40
C ARG A 572 -51.39 -9.26 -17.67
N ASP A 573 -50.71 -10.35 -17.30
CA ASP A 573 -51.29 -11.46 -16.58
C ASP A 573 -51.33 -11.23 -15.05
N GLY A 574 -50.84 -10.06 -14.59
CA GLY A 574 -50.79 -9.70 -13.18
C GLY A 574 -49.55 -10.22 -12.46
N THR A 575 -48.55 -10.74 -13.17
CA THR A 575 -47.22 -10.99 -12.60
C THR A 575 -46.41 -9.69 -12.55
N TYR A 576 -45.55 -9.58 -11.55
CA TYR A 576 -44.58 -8.51 -11.45
C TYR A 576 -43.23 -9.06 -10.98
N LYS A 577 -42.17 -8.42 -11.43
CA LYS A 577 -40.80 -8.66 -10.99
C LYS A 577 -40.12 -7.33 -10.72
N ILE A 578 -39.26 -7.32 -9.69
CA ILE A 578 -38.41 -6.16 -9.40
C ILE A 578 -37.00 -6.54 -9.79
N ILE A 579 -36.45 -5.80 -10.74
CA ILE A 579 -35.15 -6.07 -11.33
C ILE A 579 -34.18 -4.94 -10.99
N GLY A 580 -32.89 -5.26 -10.93
CA GLY A 580 -31.83 -4.25 -11.02
C GLY A 580 -31.84 -3.56 -12.39
N ILE A 581 -31.01 -2.53 -12.58
CA ILE A 581 -30.93 -1.86 -13.89
C ILE A 581 -30.13 -2.73 -14.86
N PRO A 582 -30.74 -3.28 -15.93
CA PRO A 582 -30.04 -4.14 -16.87
C PRO A 582 -29.47 -3.33 -18.05
N GLU A 583 -28.42 -3.84 -18.70
CA GLU A 583 -27.94 -3.28 -19.96
C GLU A 583 -28.94 -3.48 -21.10
N LYS A 584 -29.41 -4.72 -21.26
CA LYS A 584 -30.49 -5.12 -22.16
C LYS A 584 -31.06 -6.47 -21.71
N ILE A 585 -32.33 -6.50 -21.34
CA ILE A 585 -33.05 -7.73 -21.00
C ILE A 585 -34.32 -7.83 -21.83
N TYR A 586 -34.65 -9.04 -22.28
CA TYR A 586 -35.93 -9.33 -22.91
C TYR A 586 -36.97 -9.54 -21.81
N VAL A 587 -38.09 -8.84 -21.89
CA VAL A 587 -39.24 -9.05 -21.00
C VAL A 587 -40.49 -9.16 -21.85
N ASP A 588 -41.08 -10.35 -21.83
CA ASP A 588 -42.27 -10.64 -22.63
C ASP A 588 -43.47 -9.79 -22.17
N ARG A 589 -44.20 -9.23 -23.13
CA ARG A 589 -45.49 -8.53 -22.96
C ARG A 589 -45.64 -7.66 -21.69
N LEU A 590 -44.62 -6.85 -21.40
CA LEU A 590 -44.66 -5.89 -20.31
C LEU A 590 -45.83 -4.91 -20.46
N TYR A 591 -46.61 -4.72 -19.39
CA TYR A 591 -47.70 -3.76 -19.33
C TYR A 591 -47.20 -2.39 -18.84
N GLU A 592 -46.36 -2.38 -17.80
CA GLU A 592 -45.84 -1.13 -17.22
C GLU A 592 -44.40 -1.29 -16.69
N LEU A 593 -43.58 -0.27 -16.92
CA LEU A 593 -42.24 -0.11 -16.37
C LEU A 593 -42.18 1.18 -15.54
N ARG A 594 -41.75 1.09 -14.28
CA ARG A 594 -41.49 2.28 -13.44
C ARG A 594 -40.27 2.07 -12.55
N LYS A 595 -39.71 3.18 -12.07
CA LYS A 595 -38.80 3.16 -10.92
C LYS A 595 -39.56 2.66 -9.69
N TYR A 596 -39.01 1.67 -9.01
CA TYR A 596 -39.59 1.13 -7.79
C TYR A 596 -39.45 2.15 -6.65
N ASP A 597 -40.59 2.49 -6.06
CA ASP A 597 -40.67 3.32 -4.86
C ASP A 597 -41.39 2.53 -3.76
N LYS A 598 -40.72 2.36 -2.62
CA LYS A 598 -41.25 1.64 -1.46
C LYS A 598 -42.44 2.36 -0.83
N THR A 599 -42.58 3.67 -1.03
CA THR A 599 -43.67 4.46 -0.44
C THR A 599 -44.91 4.51 -1.33
N ALA A 600 -44.80 4.15 -2.61
CA ALA A 600 -45.89 4.21 -3.56
C ALA A 600 -47.00 3.20 -3.24
N VAL A 601 -48.25 3.69 -3.24
CA VAL A 601 -49.46 2.87 -3.14
C VAL A 601 -50.10 2.78 -4.51
N PHE A 602 -50.21 1.56 -5.03
CA PHE A 602 -50.76 1.31 -6.36
C PHE A 602 -52.25 1.01 -6.29
N GLY A 603 -53.06 1.76 -7.04
CA GLY A 603 -54.41 1.36 -7.41
C GLY A 603 -54.34 0.35 -8.54
N VAL A 604 -54.97 -0.81 -8.35
CA VAL A 604 -54.94 -1.94 -9.29
C VAL A 604 -56.38 -2.33 -9.62
N VAL A 605 -56.69 -2.35 -10.92
CA VAL A 605 -57.95 -2.88 -11.46
C VAL A 605 -57.64 -4.07 -12.34
N TYR A 606 -58.33 -5.19 -12.09
CA TYR A 606 -58.12 -6.43 -12.83
C TYR A 606 -59.46 -7.11 -13.13
N SER A 607 -59.52 -7.81 -14.25
CA SER A 607 -60.70 -8.56 -14.70
C SER A 607 -60.44 -10.07 -14.63
N ASP A 608 -61.46 -10.87 -14.35
CA ASP A 608 -61.35 -12.33 -14.43
C ASP A 608 -61.48 -12.78 -15.90
N LYS A 609 -60.56 -13.64 -16.39
CA LYS A 609 -60.56 -14.10 -17.80
C LYS A 609 -61.79 -14.96 -18.12
N LYS A 610 -62.36 -15.67 -17.14
CA LYS A 610 -63.52 -16.55 -17.35
C LYS A 610 -64.84 -15.78 -17.34
N THR A 611 -65.00 -14.85 -16.39
CA THR A 611 -66.28 -14.16 -16.16
C THR A 611 -66.31 -12.72 -16.69
N GLY A 612 -65.15 -12.13 -17.00
CA GLY A 612 -65.00 -10.74 -17.42
C GLY A 612 -65.29 -9.71 -16.33
N ARG A 613 -65.57 -10.14 -15.09
CA ARG A 613 -65.92 -9.26 -13.96
C ARG A 613 -64.70 -8.48 -13.49
N ALA A 614 -64.86 -7.19 -13.26
CA ALA A 614 -63.79 -6.32 -12.80
C ALA A 614 -63.76 -6.19 -11.28
N TRP A 615 -62.53 -6.16 -10.76
CA TRP A 615 -62.19 -6.02 -9.35
C TRP A 615 -61.17 -4.91 -9.21
N PHE A 616 -61.19 -4.23 -8.07
CA PHE A 616 -60.24 -3.17 -7.75
C PHE A 616 -59.72 -3.29 -6.33
N LYS A 617 -58.47 -2.90 -6.14
CA LYS A 617 -57.80 -2.84 -4.84
C LYS A 617 -56.69 -1.80 -4.85
N ARG A 618 -56.28 -1.36 -3.66
CA ARG A 618 -55.02 -0.67 -3.46
C ARG A 618 -54.00 -1.65 -2.90
N THR A 619 -52.76 -1.59 -3.35
CA THR A 619 -51.70 -2.48 -2.87
C THR A 619 -50.38 -1.74 -2.75
N LYS A 620 -49.56 -2.18 -1.79
CA LYS A 620 -48.22 -1.71 -1.56
C LYS A 620 -47.25 -2.89 -1.65
N ILE A 621 -46.10 -2.68 -2.26
CA ILE A 621 -45.04 -3.69 -2.35
C ILE A 621 -44.00 -3.31 -1.30
N ASP A 622 -43.98 -4.01 -0.16
CA ASP A 622 -43.07 -3.68 0.96
C ASP A 622 -41.77 -4.49 0.93
N LYS A 623 -41.85 -5.74 0.51
CA LYS A 623 -40.75 -6.71 0.48
C LYS A 623 -40.71 -7.42 -0.86
N PHE A 624 -39.51 -7.61 -1.39
CA PHE A 624 -39.27 -8.37 -2.60
C PHE A 624 -37.91 -9.06 -2.53
N ILE A 625 -37.71 -10.02 -3.41
CA ILE A 625 -36.42 -10.61 -3.74
C ILE A 625 -36.21 -10.25 -5.21
N THR A 626 -35.06 -9.67 -5.55
CA THR A 626 -34.75 -9.25 -6.92
C THR A 626 -34.85 -10.44 -7.88
N ASP A 627 -35.35 -10.20 -9.08
CA ASP A 627 -35.54 -11.20 -10.16
C ASP A 627 -36.50 -12.34 -9.84
N LYS A 628 -37.15 -12.33 -8.67
CA LYS A 628 -38.21 -13.27 -8.34
C LYS A 628 -39.55 -12.74 -8.84
N GLU A 629 -40.30 -13.62 -9.47
CA GLU A 629 -41.64 -13.34 -9.95
C GLU A 629 -42.66 -13.44 -8.81
N TYR A 630 -43.54 -12.44 -8.76
CA TYR A 630 -44.64 -12.35 -7.82
C TYR A 630 -45.94 -12.05 -8.56
N ARG A 631 -47.08 -12.23 -7.89
CA ARG A 631 -48.38 -11.90 -8.46
C ARG A 631 -49.03 -10.76 -7.69
N ILE A 632 -49.49 -9.75 -8.44
CA ILE A 632 -50.29 -8.62 -7.95
C ILE A 632 -51.79 -8.90 -8.04
N CYS A 633 -52.19 -9.90 -8.83
CA CYS A 633 -53.57 -10.32 -8.99
C CYS A 633 -53.71 -11.85 -8.83
N PRO A 634 -54.88 -12.36 -8.42
CA PRO A 634 -55.14 -13.81 -8.35
C PRO A 634 -54.99 -14.53 -9.70
N GLU A 635 -54.79 -15.84 -9.67
CA GLU A 635 -54.61 -16.64 -10.90
C GLU A 635 -55.84 -16.61 -11.81
N GLY A 636 -55.63 -16.62 -13.13
CA GLY A 636 -56.72 -16.56 -14.11
C GLY A 636 -57.30 -15.16 -14.34
N THR A 637 -56.69 -14.11 -13.80
CA THR A 637 -57.08 -12.71 -14.01
C THR A 637 -56.23 -12.02 -15.07
N ARG A 638 -56.70 -10.87 -15.55
CA ARG A 638 -56.02 -9.97 -16.49
C ARG A 638 -55.95 -8.59 -15.86
N LEU A 639 -54.75 -8.00 -15.86
CA LEU A 639 -54.53 -6.64 -15.36
C LEU A 639 -55.10 -5.64 -16.38
N GLU A 640 -56.00 -4.76 -15.93
CA GLU A 640 -56.64 -3.75 -16.78
C GLU A 640 -56.08 -2.34 -16.50
N LEU A 641 -55.70 -2.06 -15.25
CA LEU A 641 -55.08 -0.80 -14.84
C LEU A 641 -54.17 -1.00 -13.61
N ILE A 642 -53.00 -0.38 -13.65
CA ILE A 642 -52.17 -0.13 -12.46
C ILE A 642 -51.73 1.34 -12.48
N THR A 643 -51.85 2.02 -11.35
CA THR A 643 -51.48 3.44 -11.22
C THR A 643 -51.01 3.75 -9.80
N PRO A 644 -49.93 4.55 -9.61
CA PRO A 644 -49.52 5.01 -8.28
C PRO A 644 -50.31 6.23 -7.80
N ARG A 645 -51.34 6.68 -8.55
CA ARG A 645 -52.21 7.79 -8.18
C ARG A 645 -53.53 7.23 -7.63
N PRO A 646 -53.67 7.03 -6.30
CA PRO A 646 -54.90 6.50 -5.71
C PRO A 646 -56.06 7.52 -5.78
N ASN A 647 -55.78 8.82 -5.87
CA ASN A 647 -56.76 9.91 -5.85
C ASN A 647 -57.26 10.26 -7.26
N ALA A 648 -57.62 9.25 -8.05
CA ALA A 648 -58.09 9.42 -9.42
C ALA A 648 -59.45 8.74 -9.62
N VAL A 649 -60.33 9.42 -10.36
CA VAL A 649 -61.64 8.92 -10.75
C VAL A 649 -61.55 8.37 -12.18
N TYR A 650 -62.05 7.14 -12.36
CA TYR A 650 -62.08 6.46 -13.64
C TYR A 650 -63.53 6.17 -14.05
N GLU A 651 -63.85 6.41 -15.32
CA GLU A 651 -65.07 5.95 -15.95
C GLU A 651 -64.91 4.51 -16.40
N ILE A 652 -65.86 3.67 -16.04
CA ILE A 652 -65.93 2.28 -16.43
C ILE A 652 -67.17 2.04 -17.29
N LYS A 653 -66.95 1.45 -18.48
CA LYS A 653 -68.01 0.97 -19.36
C LYS A 653 -68.17 -0.53 -19.17
N VAL A 654 -69.39 -0.95 -18.93
CA VAL A 654 -69.75 -2.36 -18.68
C VAL A 654 -70.70 -2.86 -19.78
N ASP A 655 -70.63 -4.16 -20.08
CA ASP A 655 -71.40 -4.77 -21.16
C ASP A 655 -72.89 -4.85 -20.82
N THR A 656 -73.73 -4.23 -21.66
CA THR A 656 -75.19 -4.16 -21.49
C THR A 656 -75.92 -4.35 -22.82
N PRO A 657 -77.04 -5.10 -22.86
CA PRO A 657 -77.77 -5.43 -24.10
C PRO A 657 -78.49 -4.24 -24.77
N ILE A 658 -78.45 -3.03 -24.20
CA ILE A 658 -79.08 -1.81 -24.74
C ILE A 658 -77.97 -0.81 -25.07
N LYS A 659 -78.01 -0.22 -26.28
CA LYS A 659 -77.02 0.75 -26.82
C LYS A 659 -76.87 2.07 -26.03
N SER A 660 -77.55 2.25 -24.89
CA SER A 660 -77.40 3.42 -24.01
C SER A 660 -76.49 3.11 -22.82
N ARG A 661 -75.29 3.69 -22.87
CA ARG A 661 -74.21 3.74 -21.86
C ARG A 661 -74.64 3.46 -20.40
N GLN A 662 -74.17 2.36 -19.83
CA GLN A 662 -73.88 2.33 -18.38
C GLN A 662 -72.38 2.63 -18.19
N THR A 663 -72.07 3.93 -18.13
CA THR A 663 -70.80 4.44 -17.64
C THR A 663 -70.91 4.63 -16.12
N GLN A 664 -70.08 3.93 -15.35
CA GLN A 664 -70.01 4.05 -13.90
C GLN A 664 -68.70 4.72 -13.52
N GLN A 665 -68.74 5.73 -12.65
CA GLN A 665 -67.52 6.35 -12.13
C GLN A 665 -67.06 5.60 -10.89
N ILE A 666 -65.77 5.28 -10.84
CA ILE A 666 -65.14 4.67 -9.67
C ILE A 666 -63.99 5.56 -9.19
N SER A 667 -63.88 5.71 -7.88
CA SER A 667 -62.71 6.31 -7.24
C SER A 667 -61.78 5.20 -6.78
N LEU A 668 -60.51 5.25 -7.16
CA LEU A 668 -59.52 4.28 -6.68
C LEU A 668 -59.16 4.51 -5.21
N ALA A 669 -59.46 5.68 -4.63
CA ALA A 669 -59.21 5.99 -3.23
C ALA A 669 -60.07 5.12 -2.30
N ASP A 670 -61.29 4.82 -2.74
CA ASP A 670 -62.30 4.04 -2.02
C ASP A 670 -62.02 2.52 -2.07
N ALA A 671 -61.01 2.10 -2.85
CA ALA A 671 -60.62 0.69 -2.94
C ALA A 671 -59.90 0.23 -1.66
N PRO A 672 -60.14 -1.01 -1.19
CA PRO A 672 -59.48 -1.50 0.02
C PRO A 672 -57.98 -1.66 -0.20
N LEU A 673 -57.18 -1.21 0.78
CA LEU A 673 -55.75 -1.49 0.84
C LEU A 673 -55.54 -2.95 1.25
N ARG A 674 -54.96 -3.74 0.34
CA ARG A 674 -54.73 -5.18 0.51
C ARG A 674 -53.33 -5.55 0.05
N SER A 675 -52.86 -6.73 0.44
CA SER A 675 -51.57 -7.24 -0.02
C SER A 675 -51.58 -7.55 -1.52
N PRO A 676 -50.40 -7.61 -2.19
CA PRO A 676 -50.32 -7.93 -3.61
C PRO A 676 -51.01 -9.25 -3.98
N LYS A 677 -51.00 -10.27 -3.12
CA LYS A 677 -51.65 -11.56 -3.41
C LYS A 677 -53.16 -11.61 -3.11
N ALA A 678 -53.68 -10.71 -2.27
CA ALA A 678 -55.08 -10.75 -1.85
C ALA A 678 -56.02 -10.23 -2.96
N GLY A 679 -57.20 -10.84 -3.09
CA GLY A 679 -58.24 -10.37 -4.02
C GLY A 679 -58.78 -8.99 -3.63
N GLY A 680 -59.31 -8.23 -4.59
CA GLY A 680 -59.93 -6.92 -4.38
C GLY A 680 -61.43 -6.98 -4.07
N SER A 681 -62.09 -5.82 -4.17
CA SER A 681 -63.55 -5.70 -4.12
C SER A 681 -64.13 -5.70 -5.54
N PRO A 682 -65.33 -6.24 -5.77
CA PRO A 682 -65.94 -6.24 -7.10
C PRO A 682 -66.39 -4.82 -7.46
N ILE A 683 -66.09 -4.37 -8.68
CA ILE A 683 -66.57 -3.07 -9.20
C ILE A 683 -68.00 -3.20 -9.70
N SER A 684 -68.26 -4.23 -10.50
CA SER A 684 -69.54 -4.47 -11.16
C SER A 684 -69.72 -5.97 -11.42
N PRO A 685 -70.96 -6.50 -11.33
CA PRO A 685 -71.25 -7.90 -11.62
C PRO A 685 -71.16 -8.27 -13.12
N ARG A 686 -71.02 -7.27 -14.00
CA ARG A 686 -71.02 -7.41 -15.47
C ARG A 686 -69.61 -7.29 -16.06
N LYS A 687 -69.47 -7.70 -17.32
CA LYS A 687 -68.18 -7.71 -18.03
C LYS A 687 -67.68 -6.30 -18.30
N LEU A 688 -66.44 -6.03 -17.92
CA LEU A 688 -65.77 -4.75 -18.19
C LEU A 688 -65.44 -4.63 -19.68
N LEU A 689 -65.86 -3.53 -20.32
CA LEU A 689 -65.54 -3.22 -21.71
C LEU A 689 -64.39 -2.22 -21.84
N LYS A 690 -64.41 -1.14 -21.07
CA LYS A 690 -63.41 -0.06 -21.17
C LYS A 690 -63.28 0.69 -19.85
N ILE A 691 -62.05 1.03 -19.47
CA ILE A 691 -61.74 1.97 -18.39
C ILE A 691 -61.19 3.24 -19.05
N THR A 692 -61.65 4.41 -18.61
CA THR A 692 -61.21 5.72 -19.13
C THR A 692 -60.93 6.63 -17.94
N PHE A 693 -59.78 7.30 -17.92
CA PHE A 693 -59.47 8.29 -16.88
C PHE A 693 -60.39 9.52 -17.03
N LEU A 694 -60.93 10.03 -15.92
CA LEU A 694 -61.77 11.24 -15.91
C LEU A 694 -61.04 12.45 -15.33
N ARG A 695 -60.67 12.38 -14.04
CA ARG A 695 -60.07 13.51 -13.31
C ARG A 695 -59.34 13.04 -12.05
N TYR A 696 -58.41 13.85 -11.58
CA TYR A 696 -57.85 13.75 -10.22
C TYR A 696 -58.83 14.37 -9.21
N LEU A 697 -58.84 13.85 -7.98
CA LEU A 697 -59.64 14.42 -6.89
C LEU A 697 -58.98 15.66 -6.27
N ASP A 698 -57.67 15.85 -6.48
CA ASP A 698 -56.84 16.84 -5.78
C ASP A 698 -56.70 18.19 -6.53
N GLY A 699 -57.37 18.39 -7.68
CA GLY A 699 -57.47 19.70 -8.35
C GLY A 699 -56.20 20.24 -9.04
N GLU A 700 -55.09 19.51 -9.05
CA GLU A 700 -53.86 19.92 -9.78
C GLU A 700 -53.84 19.33 -11.21
N ASP A 701 -54.16 20.16 -12.20
CA ASP A 701 -53.90 19.89 -13.62
C ASP A 701 -52.41 20.11 -13.94
N GLY A 702 -51.60 19.06 -13.82
CA GLY A 702 -50.23 19.01 -14.37
C GLY A 702 -50.23 18.75 -15.88
N PRO A 703 -49.15 19.11 -16.61
CA PRO A 703 -49.15 19.12 -18.07
C PRO A 703 -49.37 17.73 -18.67
N ALA A 704 -50.10 17.71 -19.79
CA ALA A 704 -50.47 16.52 -20.55
C ALA A 704 -49.24 15.83 -21.16
N ASP A 705 -48.71 14.81 -20.49
CA ASP A 705 -47.82 13.82 -21.09
C ASP A 705 -48.64 12.74 -21.82
N SER A 706 -48.41 12.68 -23.12
CA SER A 706 -48.74 11.66 -24.13
C SER A 706 -50.03 10.84 -23.96
N GLU A 707 -50.98 11.09 -24.87
CA GLU A 707 -52.17 10.26 -25.12
C GLU A 707 -51.83 8.75 -25.10
N GLN A 708 -52.24 8.06 -24.03
CA GLN A 708 -52.35 6.60 -24.06
C GLN A 708 -53.50 6.21 -24.99
N THR A 709 -53.20 6.03 -26.27
CA THR A 709 -54.12 5.45 -27.23
C THR A 709 -54.40 3.99 -26.83
N LEU A 710 -55.64 3.73 -26.43
CA LEU A 710 -56.16 2.39 -26.17
C LEU A 710 -56.17 1.59 -27.48
N LEU A 711 -55.46 0.47 -27.51
CA LEU A 711 -55.43 -0.48 -28.62
C LEU A 711 -56.79 -1.16 -28.82
N THR A 712 -57.37 -1.01 -30.01
CA THR A 712 -58.47 -1.83 -30.55
C THR A 712 -57.98 -3.19 -31.03
N VAL A 713 -58.77 -4.23 -30.77
CA VAL A 713 -58.55 -5.63 -31.16
C VAL A 713 -59.08 -5.85 -32.59
N PRO A 714 -58.31 -6.40 -33.55
CA PRO A 714 -58.87 -6.90 -34.80
C PRO A 714 -59.53 -8.28 -34.59
N PRO A 715 -60.63 -8.61 -35.30
CA PRO A 715 -61.32 -9.88 -35.16
C PRO A 715 -60.55 -11.03 -35.81
N ASP A 716 -60.71 -12.22 -35.21
CA ASP A 716 -60.17 -13.50 -35.65
C ASP A 716 -60.44 -13.77 -37.14
N GLN A 717 -59.39 -14.11 -37.88
CA GLN A 717 -59.50 -14.87 -39.13
C GLN A 717 -58.87 -16.25 -38.93
N LYS A 718 -59.64 -17.26 -39.34
CA LYS A 718 -59.37 -18.69 -39.25
C LYS A 718 -58.04 -19.09 -39.88
N GLU A 719 -57.35 -20.00 -39.21
CA GLU A 719 -56.32 -20.87 -39.78
C GLU A 719 -56.91 -21.74 -40.90
N PRO A 720 -56.12 -22.03 -41.96
CA PRO A 720 -56.19 -23.31 -42.64
C PRO A 720 -54.97 -24.18 -42.28
N GLU A 721 -55.26 -25.43 -41.96
CA GLU A 721 -54.32 -26.54 -41.76
C GLU A 721 -53.76 -27.10 -43.09
N PRO A 722 -52.74 -28.00 -43.06
CA PRO A 722 -51.68 -28.10 -44.06
C PRO A 722 -51.94 -29.13 -45.18
N SER A 723 -51.22 -29.02 -46.31
CA SER A 723 -51.03 -30.15 -47.23
C SER A 723 -49.64 -30.22 -47.86
N ALA A 724 -48.94 -31.30 -47.52
CA ALA A 724 -48.15 -32.22 -48.33
C ALA A 724 -47.01 -31.71 -49.26
N ALA A 725 -45.82 -32.27 -48.99
CA ALA A 725 -44.63 -32.37 -49.83
C ALA A 725 -44.84 -33.32 -51.06
N PRO A 726 -43.85 -33.40 -51.97
CA PRO A 726 -42.88 -34.51 -51.91
C PRO A 726 -41.41 -34.01 -52.03
N GLU A 727 -40.47 -34.49 -51.21
CA GLU A 727 -39.59 -35.69 -51.37
C GLU A 727 -38.68 -35.61 -52.62
N THR A 728 -37.34 -35.68 -52.53
CA THR A 728 -36.47 -36.75 -51.99
C THR A 728 -35.10 -36.17 -51.54
N GLY A 729 -34.49 -36.58 -50.40
CA GLY A 729 -33.45 -37.65 -50.23
C GLY A 729 -32.06 -37.18 -50.73
N GLU A 730 -30.92 -37.14 -50.01
CA GLU A 730 -30.35 -37.89 -48.87
C GLU A 730 -29.22 -37.05 -48.17
N THR A 731 -28.91 -37.35 -46.90
CA THR A 731 -27.68 -36.97 -46.14
C THR A 731 -26.40 -37.64 -46.71
N PRO A 732 -25.12 -37.21 -46.44
CA PRO A 732 -24.61 -36.71 -45.15
C PRO A 732 -23.47 -35.63 -45.17
N ALA A 733 -23.21 -35.07 -43.98
CA ALA A 733 -21.95 -34.50 -43.44
C ALA A 733 -21.16 -33.38 -44.19
N ALA A 734 -20.61 -32.46 -43.36
CA ALA A 734 -19.63 -31.39 -43.65
C ALA A 734 -18.46 -31.84 -44.56
N PRO A 735 -17.72 -30.95 -45.29
CA PRO A 735 -17.16 -29.69 -44.77
C PRO A 735 -16.91 -28.55 -45.80
N GLU A 736 -16.26 -27.48 -45.30
CA GLU A 736 -15.42 -26.50 -46.02
C GLU A 736 -16.04 -25.48 -46.99
N THR A 737 -15.93 -24.21 -46.59
CA THR A 737 -16.19 -23.01 -47.37
C THR A 737 -15.03 -22.67 -48.31
N PRO A 738 -15.31 -22.36 -49.59
CA PRO A 738 -14.83 -21.08 -50.12
C PRO A 738 -15.72 -20.38 -51.18
N GLU A 739 -15.51 -19.07 -51.28
CA GLU A 739 -15.46 -18.23 -52.49
C GLU A 739 -16.72 -17.87 -53.33
N THR A 740 -17.08 -16.58 -53.32
CA THR A 740 -16.99 -15.59 -54.46
C THR A 740 -18.25 -15.52 -55.34
N ALA A 741 -18.59 -14.45 -56.07
CA ALA A 741 -17.82 -13.33 -56.64
C ALA A 741 -18.76 -12.17 -57.04
N GLU A 742 -18.19 -10.96 -57.21
CA GLU A 742 -18.24 -10.14 -58.45
C GLU A 742 -17.38 -8.87 -58.21
N LYS A 743 -16.10 -8.83 -58.63
CA LYS A 743 -15.50 -8.35 -59.92
C LYS A 743 -15.78 -6.87 -60.26
N GLN A 744 -14.88 -6.02 -60.76
CA GLN A 744 -13.42 -5.90 -61.06
C GLN A 744 -13.24 -4.43 -61.59
N GLU A 745 -12.14 -3.68 -61.43
CA GLU A 745 -10.89 -3.76 -62.22
C GLU A 745 -9.70 -2.93 -61.64
N LYS A 746 -8.53 -3.58 -61.64
CA LYS A 746 -7.09 -3.18 -61.84
C LYS A 746 -6.42 -2.02 -61.09
N PRO A 747 -5.23 -2.29 -60.51
CA PRO A 747 -4.00 -1.62 -60.96
C PRO A 747 -2.76 -2.54 -61.11
N ARG A 748 -1.71 -1.97 -61.72
CA ARG A 748 -0.45 -2.60 -62.20
C ARG A 748 0.72 -2.33 -61.23
N LYS A 749 1.68 -3.27 -61.20
CA LYS A 749 2.89 -3.42 -60.37
C LYS A 749 3.88 -2.23 -60.32
N THR A 750 4.59 -2.09 -59.18
CA THR A 750 6.06 -1.81 -59.09
C THR A 750 6.63 -2.06 -57.67
N ALA A 751 7.94 -2.36 -57.60
CA ALA A 751 8.74 -2.82 -56.45
C ALA A 751 9.40 -1.65 -55.62
N PRO A 752 10.15 -1.92 -54.53
CA PRO A 752 10.41 -0.97 -53.44
C PRO A 752 11.69 -0.12 -53.60
N ALA A 753 11.76 1.03 -52.91
CA ALA A 753 12.89 1.98 -52.95
C ALA A 753 13.41 2.38 -51.55
N GLU A 754 14.73 2.59 -51.48
CA GLU A 754 15.60 3.04 -50.38
C GLU A 754 15.48 4.54 -50.00
N PRO A 755 16.09 5.00 -48.87
CA PRO A 755 15.80 6.29 -48.22
C PRO A 755 16.64 7.49 -48.74
N LYS A 756 16.11 8.72 -48.62
CA LYS A 756 16.81 9.97 -49.00
C LYS A 756 16.73 11.08 -47.93
N LYS A 757 17.83 11.85 -47.88
CA LYS A 757 18.19 13.05 -47.06
C LYS A 757 17.24 14.27 -47.22
N PRO A 758 17.29 15.26 -46.30
CA PRO A 758 16.47 16.48 -46.34
C PRO A 758 17.19 17.71 -46.94
N ALA A 759 16.42 18.70 -47.41
CA ALA A 759 16.82 20.10 -47.74
C ALA A 759 15.54 20.98 -47.97
N PRO A 760 15.63 22.32 -48.11
CA PRO A 760 16.05 23.36 -47.15
C PRO A 760 14.94 24.42 -46.89
N GLU A 761 15.14 25.31 -45.91
CA GLU A 761 14.23 26.43 -45.54
C GLU A 761 14.42 27.71 -46.38
N PRO A 762 13.41 28.63 -46.45
CA PRO A 762 13.47 29.82 -47.28
C PRO A 762 13.87 31.13 -46.55
N GLU A 763 14.51 32.01 -47.31
CA GLU A 763 15.02 33.35 -46.96
C GLU A 763 13.94 34.40 -46.63
N LYS A 764 14.26 35.34 -45.72
CA LYS A 764 13.64 36.67 -45.60
C LYS A 764 14.72 37.78 -45.58
N LYS A 765 14.33 38.92 -46.17
CA LYS A 765 15.15 40.08 -46.58
C LYS A 765 15.65 40.99 -45.44
N ALA A 766 16.68 41.76 -45.81
CA ALA A 766 17.55 42.69 -45.10
C ALA A 766 16.96 44.00 -44.52
N ALA A 767 17.63 44.53 -43.49
CA ALA A 767 18.20 45.89 -43.38
C ALA A 767 19.23 45.95 -42.20
N GLY A 768 20.46 46.45 -42.41
CA GLY A 768 21.58 46.54 -41.41
C GLY A 768 21.67 47.90 -40.70
N PRO A 769 22.87 48.41 -40.27
CA PRO A 769 24.18 47.77 -40.00
C PRO A 769 24.84 48.26 -38.65
N GLU A 770 26.17 48.11 -38.54
CA GLU A 770 27.13 48.48 -37.46
C GLU A 770 27.40 47.35 -36.45
N GLY A 771 28.62 46.85 -36.22
CA GLY A 771 29.97 47.25 -36.62
C GLY A 771 30.94 46.88 -35.49
N THR A 772 32.12 46.35 -35.84
CA THR A 772 33.32 46.08 -35.00
C THR A 772 33.41 44.74 -34.25
N SER A 773 34.67 44.31 -34.09
CA SER A 773 35.29 42.97 -34.20
C SER A 773 36.07 42.62 -32.90
N PRO A 774 37.05 41.69 -32.87
CA PRO A 774 37.05 40.25 -33.19
C PRO A 774 37.70 39.41 -32.04
N ASP A 775 38.08 38.15 -32.35
CA ASP A 775 39.20 37.36 -31.80
C ASP A 775 38.91 36.31 -30.70
N GLU A 776 38.89 35.02 -31.10
CA GLU A 776 40.02 34.05 -31.01
C GLU A 776 39.51 32.61 -30.77
N ASP A 777 39.64 31.75 -31.80
CA ASP A 777 39.57 30.29 -31.73
C ASP A 777 40.97 29.75 -32.09
N GLU A 778 41.57 28.95 -31.21
CA GLU A 778 42.70 28.07 -31.55
C GLU A 778 42.38 26.60 -31.21
N ASP A 779 42.65 25.79 -32.23
CA ASP A 779 42.40 24.38 -32.46
C ASP A 779 43.35 23.47 -31.64
N TRP A 780 42.85 22.35 -31.10
CA TRP A 780 43.65 21.37 -30.36
C TRP A 780 43.67 20.02 -31.07
N GLY A 781 44.84 19.69 -31.64
CA GLY A 781 45.17 18.37 -32.17
C GLY A 781 46.20 17.61 -31.31
N ILE A 782 45.79 16.40 -30.87
CA ILE A 782 46.52 15.11 -30.78
C ILE A 782 47.89 15.06 -30.06
N GLN A 783 47.97 14.25 -28.97
CA GLN A 783 48.89 13.09 -28.84
C GLN A 783 48.55 12.20 -27.61
N PRO A 784 48.76 10.87 -27.67
CA PRO A 784 48.64 9.94 -26.54
C PRO A 784 50.02 9.55 -25.95
N ASP A 785 50.13 9.41 -24.63
CA ASP A 785 50.95 8.39 -23.93
C ASP A 785 50.96 8.59 -22.40
N LEU A 786 51.21 7.47 -21.68
CA LEU A 786 51.43 7.29 -20.23
C LEU A 786 50.12 7.15 -19.41
N GLY A 787 49.78 6.04 -18.75
CA GLY A 787 50.63 5.03 -18.13
C GLY A 787 50.89 5.39 -16.66
N PHE A 788 49.90 5.15 -15.79
CA PHE A 788 50.00 4.66 -14.40
C PHE A 788 48.60 4.33 -13.86
#